data_AF-A0A940TF31-F1
#
_entry.id   AF-A0A940TF31-F1
#
_cell.length_a   1.000
_cell.length_b   1.000
_cell.length_c   1.000
_cell.angle_alpha   90.00
_cell.angle_beta   90.00
_cell.angle_gamma   90.00
#
_symmetry.space_group_name_H-M   'P 1'
#
loop_
_entity.id
_entity.type
_entity.pdbx_description
1 polymer ?
#
loop_
_entity_poly.entity_id
_entity_poly.type
_entity_poly.pdbx_seq_one_letter_code
_entity_poly.pdbx_strand_id
1 'polypeptide(L)'
;MERKKMSESTLKKAVFYGRYSSHLQHETSIEAQRDIVTRYALNNGYEIISEYIDRAKSGTTTAKRDRFNQMILDSRNGEFQYVITSKIDRFARNVKDFYISENKLDENGVKYISATEYYDDSTMSGIIIKALGVAAADGYSKNLASELVKGKMVNAKRAKHNGGIAPLGYDVELSTGTLKINEEEAKAVRLIFDMYVSGNSYGDICHKLNELGYTTKKQRKFGKNSLYDILHNEKYMGVYVFNKRAGKKNSHARKPDNEIVRIENGVPAIISKEVFDKAAKLMEYNKRNSGANTAKHNYMLSGLVRCGHCGCMMSGCAKKNGKGIVTHVYRCGHKPGEKCENHEINSDKLDEFVITMVKKYLLCKENIPVLLNILRELSAKRITGISDDISEYSRRLKDIKTKQENLLNALETGGQIESVIDRLKELEQDKSAVESKISELEQKKSVSVTEEQLNKALNILPAFIMSGRTPECRLFIRNIVEQVIVSKDNAAVTLRVTAVSCMRNRKDRKHILSSGIDPKIYQEEKNMSENKNAVLYARFSSDMQHETSIEAQEEAIRRYARENGYTIISEYIDRAKSATTTAKRDRFNQMIEDSKDGGFSVVIVHKYDRFSRNRLDSTVAKAILDKNGVRVISVLEPTDDTPEGELMEGMFELLAQYYSSNLGREVMKGFKVRAKKCLHNGGIAPLGYDVDPDSKKLIINENEAIIVRKIFDMYTSGYGYNTIIAHLNECGYVTKYGNEFAKNSLYSILRNKKYAGYYVYNQWDGKHNRHRAKPEDEVICIPDGVPAIISEEIYDKAAEIMAKHKMSPGANTAKTTYLLSGMIRCGHCGAIMTGNRRMNGKGYTYCSYRCQHKQSTECANKEIRHDRIEEYVLQVLEQNIFNEDYIPDIIAEIKEQAVQHNTSVIKELADLTIKLERIKTRRKNILNAIADGIAEDDCKEILSQLKADEYSCIKRQKALSTTETDIDISTAELTERMSDLSIYIYERNIPECKKFIGQYVKSVVVYDTKVEVTVTIPSELLCGCEYSLTRSVGRKFLPMPR
;
A
#
# COMPACT_ATOMS: atom_id res chain seq x y z
N MET A 1 -26.40 10.03 -55.56
CA MET A 1 -25.74 11.22 -56.15
C MET A 1 -24.86 11.86 -55.08
N GLU A 2 -23.74 12.44 -55.51
CA GLU A 2 -22.64 13.03 -54.74
C GLU A 2 -21.58 12.08 -54.17
N ARG A 3 -20.88 11.41 -55.10
CA ARG A 3 -19.45 11.09 -54.94
C ARG A 3 -18.68 12.41 -54.87
N LYS A 4 -18.26 12.84 -53.69
CA LYS A 4 -17.26 13.90 -53.53
C LYS A 4 -15.92 13.38 -54.07
N LYS A 5 -15.52 13.90 -55.23
CA LYS A 5 -14.13 13.88 -55.71
C LYS A 5 -13.26 14.53 -54.64
N MET A 6 -12.56 13.73 -53.85
CA MET A 6 -11.35 14.19 -53.16
C MET A 6 -10.22 14.08 -54.16
N SER A 7 -9.61 15.23 -54.44
CA SER A 7 -8.32 15.38 -55.10
C SER A 7 -7.31 14.36 -54.55
N GLU A 8 -6.43 13.84 -55.42
CA GLU A 8 -5.19 13.17 -55.05
C GLU A 8 -4.34 14.11 -54.17
N SER A 9 -4.64 14.15 -52.87
CA SER A 9 -3.74 14.66 -51.85
C SER A 9 -2.76 13.54 -51.55
N THR A 10 -1.48 13.82 -51.72
CA THR A 10 -0.36 12.94 -51.41
C THR A 10 -0.55 12.30 -50.03
N LEU A 11 -0.84 10.99 -50.02
CA LEU A 11 -0.97 10.21 -48.80
C LEU A 11 0.34 10.30 -48.01
N LYS A 12 0.24 10.52 -46.70
CA LYS A 12 1.39 10.63 -45.82
C LYS A 12 2.01 9.26 -45.60
N LYS A 13 3.26 9.05 -46.01
CA LYS A 13 3.93 7.75 -45.91
C LYS A 13 4.29 7.43 -44.47
N ALA A 14 3.80 6.30 -43.98
CA ALA A 14 3.95 5.85 -42.61
C ALA A 14 4.46 4.40 -42.55
N VAL A 15 5.05 4.01 -41.42
CA VAL A 15 5.45 2.62 -41.15
C VAL A 15 4.82 2.13 -39.86
N PHE A 16 4.50 0.85 -39.81
CA PHE A 16 3.95 0.19 -38.63
C PHE A 16 5.08 -0.46 -37.81
N TYR A 17 5.09 -0.22 -36.50
CA TYR A 17 5.94 -0.98 -35.57
C TYR A 17 5.13 -1.79 -34.55
N GLY A 18 5.41 -3.09 -34.46
CA GLY A 18 4.71 -4.04 -33.60
C GLY A 18 5.65 -4.93 -32.78
N ARG A 19 5.25 -5.28 -31.55
CA ARG A 19 6.00 -6.22 -30.70
C ARG A 19 5.12 -6.97 -29.69
N TYR A 20 5.59 -8.12 -29.21
CA TYR A 20 4.99 -8.87 -28.09
C TYR A 20 6.06 -9.43 -27.13
N SER A 21 5.67 -9.79 -25.90
CA SER A 21 6.59 -10.31 -24.87
C SER A 21 6.10 -11.66 -24.35
N SER A 22 6.94 -12.70 -24.49
CA SER A 22 6.79 -14.10 -24.01
C SER A 22 6.23 -15.12 -25.01
N HIS A 23 6.54 -16.40 -24.73
CA HIS A 23 6.07 -17.60 -25.44
C HIS A 23 4.56 -17.88 -25.29
N LEU A 24 3.83 -17.08 -24.49
CA LEU A 24 2.41 -17.27 -24.16
C LEU A 24 1.47 -16.27 -24.86
N GLN A 25 1.96 -15.46 -25.79
CA GLN A 25 1.14 -14.55 -26.61
C GLN A 25 1.26 -14.98 -28.09
N HIS A 26 0.13 -15.38 -28.69
CA HIS A 26 0.04 -15.88 -30.07
C HIS A 26 0.24 -14.77 -31.12
N GLU A 27 0.46 -15.16 -32.39
CA GLU A 27 0.55 -14.28 -33.57
C GLU A 27 -0.66 -13.34 -33.73
N THR A 28 -1.82 -13.74 -33.20
CA THR A 28 -3.06 -12.95 -33.12
C THR A 28 -2.88 -11.59 -32.43
N SER A 29 -1.88 -11.44 -31.54
CA SER A 29 -1.60 -10.15 -30.89
C SER A 29 -0.94 -9.12 -31.81
N ILE A 30 -0.27 -9.53 -32.89
CA ILE A 30 0.32 -8.61 -33.88
C ILE A 30 -0.74 -8.22 -34.92
N GLU A 31 -1.57 -9.17 -35.34
CA GLU A 31 -2.71 -8.91 -36.23
C GLU A 31 -3.67 -7.89 -35.61
N ALA A 32 -4.02 -8.05 -34.34
CA ALA A 32 -4.83 -7.06 -33.63
C ALA A 32 -4.17 -5.67 -33.55
N GLN A 33 -2.84 -5.59 -33.43
CA GLN A 33 -2.11 -4.32 -33.45
C GLN A 33 -2.09 -3.70 -34.85
N ARG A 34 -1.91 -4.53 -35.88
CA ARG A 34 -1.97 -4.13 -37.28
C ARG A 34 -3.34 -3.58 -37.62
N ASP A 35 -4.42 -4.26 -37.24
CA ASP A 35 -5.79 -3.82 -37.52
C ASP A 35 -6.11 -2.45 -36.91
N ILE A 36 -5.63 -2.20 -35.68
CA ILE A 36 -5.79 -0.90 -35.02
C ILE A 36 -5.04 0.19 -35.78
N VAL A 37 -3.78 -0.07 -36.15
CA VAL A 37 -2.95 0.90 -36.87
C VAL A 37 -3.45 1.15 -38.29
N THR A 38 -3.87 0.11 -39.01
CA THR A 38 -4.42 0.22 -40.37
C THR A 38 -5.73 1.01 -40.36
N ARG A 39 -6.64 0.76 -39.40
CA ARG A 39 -7.86 1.57 -39.24
C ARG A 39 -7.53 3.03 -38.93
N TYR A 40 -6.58 3.28 -38.04
CA TYR A 40 -6.14 4.64 -37.73
C TYR A 40 -5.52 5.34 -38.95
N ALA A 41 -4.67 4.64 -39.71
CA ALA A 41 -4.00 5.15 -40.90
C ALA A 41 -5.01 5.54 -42.00
N LEU A 42 -5.97 4.65 -42.29
CA LEU A 42 -7.04 4.90 -43.26
C LEU A 42 -7.89 6.13 -42.87
N ASN A 43 -8.27 6.22 -41.59
CA ASN A 43 -9.11 7.33 -41.10
C ASN A 43 -8.39 8.69 -41.09
N ASN A 44 -7.06 8.71 -41.08
CA ASN A 44 -6.26 9.94 -40.96
C ASN A 44 -5.39 10.24 -42.20
N GLY A 45 -5.60 9.51 -43.31
CA GLY A 45 -4.90 9.76 -44.58
C GLY A 45 -3.42 9.37 -44.58
N TYR A 46 -3.04 8.33 -43.84
CA TYR A 46 -1.70 7.74 -43.87
C TYR A 46 -1.67 6.47 -44.71
N GLU A 47 -0.60 6.27 -45.48
CA GLU A 47 -0.31 5.04 -46.21
C GLU A 47 0.78 4.26 -45.50
N ILE A 48 0.49 3.03 -45.05
CA ILE A 48 1.47 2.15 -44.41
C ILE A 48 2.32 1.48 -45.48
N ILE A 49 3.57 1.93 -45.66
CA ILE A 49 4.47 1.44 -46.72
C ILE A 49 5.35 0.27 -46.31
N SER A 50 5.52 0.02 -45.01
CA SER A 50 6.35 -1.07 -44.46
C SER A 50 6.01 -1.40 -43.01
N GLU A 51 6.36 -2.62 -42.59
CA GLU A 51 6.11 -3.13 -41.24
C GLU A 51 7.39 -3.65 -40.56
N TYR A 52 7.62 -3.22 -39.32
CA TYR A 52 8.76 -3.60 -38.49
C TYR A 52 8.26 -4.36 -37.25
N ILE A 53 8.54 -5.66 -37.15
CA ILE A 53 7.98 -6.54 -36.10
C ILE A 53 9.08 -7.26 -35.32
N ASP A 54 9.16 -7.01 -34.02
CA ASP A 54 10.07 -7.75 -33.12
C ASP A 54 9.36 -8.91 -32.40
N ARG A 55 9.79 -10.15 -32.68
CA ARG A 55 9.33 -11.39 -32.03
C ARG A 55 10.25 -11.74 -30.83
N ALA A 56 9.69 -12.19 -29.70
CA ALA A 56 10.30 -12.16 -28.36
C ALA A 56 11.73 -12.74 -28.20
N LYS A 57 12.65 -11.93 -27.63
CA LYS A 57 13.74 -12.37 -26.72
C LYS A 57 13.79 -11.45 -25.49
N SER A 58 13.74 -12.04 -24.30
CA SER A 58 13.72 -11.32 -23.01
C SER A 58 14.99 -10.48 -22.80
N GLY A 59 14.83 -9.15 -22.80
CA GLY A 59 15.84 -8.20 -22.35
C GLY A 59 15.21 -6.83 -22.13
N THR A 60 15.44 -6.23 -20.97
CA THR A 60 14.98 -4.89 -20.55
C THR A 60 15.72 -3.74 -21.24
N THR A 61 16.26 -3.96 -22.44
CA THR A 61 17.12 -2.98 -23.15
C THR A 61 16.82 -3.01 -24.64
N THR A 62 16.80 -1.84 -25.29
CA THR A 62 16.59 -1.63 -26.74
C THR A 62 17.63 -2.34 -27.62
N ALA A 63 18.75 -2.80 -27.03
CA ALA A 63 19.87 -3.47 -27.69
C ALA A 63 19.57 -4.86 -28.30
N LYS A 64 18.34 -5.40 -28.17
CA LYS A 64 17.91 -6.68 -28.78
C LYS A 64 16.67 -6.53 -29.66
N ARG A 65 16.41 -5.33 -30.18
CA ARG A 65 15.26 -5.03 -31.03
C ARG A 65 15.74 -4.81 -32.46
N ASP A 66 16.00 -5.90 -33.17
CA ASP A 66 16.66 -5.86 -34.47
C ASP A 66 15.81 -5.11 -35.50
N ARG A 67 14.48 -5.31 -35.50
CA ARG A 67 13.58 -4.58 -36.41
C ARG A 67 13.32 -3.15 -35.99
N PHE A 68 13.27 -2.85 -34.68
CA PHE A 68 13.20 -1.47 -34.21
C PHE A 68 14.45 -0.66 -34.58
N ASN A 69 15.64 -1.23 -34.38
CA ASN A 69 16.88 -0.56 -34.74
C ASN A 69 17.01 -0.39 -36.25
N GLN A 70 16.54 -1.37 -37.03
CA GLN A 70 16.44 -1.25 -38.48
C GLN A 70 15.51 -0.10 -38.88
N MET A 71 14.31 0.00 -38.29
CA MET A 71 13.40 1.14 -38.52
C MET A 71 14.04 2.50 -38.21
N ILE A 72 14.78 2.61 -37.11
CA ILE A 72 15.50 3.86 -36.77
C ILE A 72 16.61 4.15 -37.80
N LEU A 73 17.28 3.15 -38.35
CA LEU A 73 18.26 3.35 -39.42
C LEU A 73 17.58 3.77 -40.72
N ASP A 74 16.51 3.09 -41.11
CA ASP A 74 15.75 3.34 -42.34
C ASP A 74 15.05 4.71 -42.30
N SER A 75 14.76 5.24 -41.12
CA SER A 75 14.24 6.61 -40.94
C SER A 75 15.19 7.69 -41.48
N ARG A 76 16.49 7.41 -41.63
CA ARG A 76 17.48 8.33 -42.21
C ARG A 76 17.36 8.47 -43.72
N ASN A 77 16.75 7.49 -44.39
CA ASN A 77 16.67 7.44 -45.86
C ASN A 77 15.53 8.30 -46.41
N GLY A 78 14.65 8.83 -45.55
CA GLY A 78 13.52 9.69 -45.95
C GLY A 78 12.36 8.96 -46.62
N GLU A 79 12.32 7.63 -46.57
CA GLU A 79 11.30 6.80 -47.24
C GLU A 79 9.90 6.91 -46.62
N PHE A 80 9.82 7.23 -45.32
CA PHE A 80 8.59 7.49 -44.58
C PHE A 80 8.73 8.73 -43.71
N GLN A 81 7.61 9.42 -43.45
CA GLN A 81 7.57 10.60 -42.57
C GLN A 81 6.95 10.29 -41.20
N TYR A 82 6.35 9.11 -41.02
CA TYR A 82 5.64 8.76 -39.79
C TYR A 82 5.92 7.34 -39.32
N VAL A 83 6.07 7.14 -38.01
CA VAL A 83 6.09 5.82 -37.35
C VAL A 83 4.83 5.68 -36.51
N ILE A 84 4.00 4.69 -36.81
CA ILE A 84 2.73 4.45 -36.11
C ILE A 84 2.81 3.15 -35.32
N THR A 85 2.44 3.23 -34.04
CA THR A 85 2.29 2.05 -33.17
C THR A 85 0.89 1.99 -32.60
N SER A 86 0.48 0.79 -32.15
CA SER A 86 -0.83 0.64 -31.51
C SER A 86 -0.91 1.35 -30.14
N LYS A 87 0.18 1.33 -29.35
CA LYS A 87 0.28 1.92 -28.00
C LYS A 87 1.72 2.38 -27.71
N ILE A 88 1.91 3.34 -26.79
CA ILE A 88 3.24 3.85 -26.41
C ILE A 88 4.15 2.75 -25.84
N ASP A 89 3.56 1.82 -25.09
CA ASP A 89 4.27 0.67 -24.55
C ASP A 89 4.79 -0.27 -25.64
N ARG A 90 4.43 -0.09 -26.92
CA ARG A 90 5.07 -0.78 -28.05
C ARG A 90 6.34 -0.06 -28.46
N PHE A 91 6.32 1.26 -28.54
CA PHE A 91 7.51 2.05 -28.89
C PHE A 91 8.64 1.95 -27.85
N ALA A 92 8.36 2.09 -26.55
CA ALA A 92 9.38 2.04 -25.49
C ALA A 92 8.92 1.31 -24.22
N ARG A 93 9.87 0.86 -23.38
CA ARG A 93 9.56 0.21 -22.07
C ARG A 93 9.73 1.14 -20.87
N ASN A 94 10.50 2.21 -21.02
CA ASN A 94 10.77 3.17 -19.96
C ASN A 94 10.86 4.57 -20.55
N VAL A 95 10.73 5.58 -19.68
CA VAL A 95 10.70 7.00 -20.03
C VAL A 95 11.94 7.42 -20.80
N LYS A 96 13.11 6.97 -20.36
CA LYS A 96 14.39 7.37 -20.95
C LYS A 96 14.55 6.85 -22.37
N ASP A 97 14.21 5.59 -22.62
CA ASP A 97 14.32 4.95 -23.94
C ASP A 97 13.31 5.54 -24.94
N PHE A 98 12.15 6.00 -24.45
CA PHE A 98 11.14 6.67 -25.26
C PHE A 98 11.71 7.98 -25.86
N TYR A 99 12.12 8.92 -25.01
CA TYR A 99 12.63 10.22 -25.46
C TYR A 99 13.89 10.10 -26.33
N ILE A 100 14.80 9.17 -26.01
CA ILE A 100 15.99 8.93 -26.83
C ILE A 100 15.62 8.44 -28.24
N SER A 101 14.59 7.61 -28.37
CA SER A 101 14.20 7.05 -29.67
C SER A 101 13.34 8.02 -30.47
N GLU A 102 12.50 8.79 -29.80
CA GLU A 102 11.69 9.85 -30.39
C GLU A 102 12.57 10.98 -30.93
N ASN A 103 13.52 11.50 -30.13
CA ASN A 103 14.46 12.53 -30.60
C ASN A 103 15.24 12.08 -31.84
N LYS A 104 15.59 10.79 -31.95
CA LYS A 104 16.26 10.27 -33.14
C LYS A 104 15.38 10.23 -34.38
N LEU A 105 14.08 9.99 -34.21
CA LEU A 105 13.13 10.06 -35.32
C LEU A 105 12.92 11.52 -35.73
N ASP A 106 12.76 12.42 -34.75
CA ASP A 106 12.61 13.87 -35.00
C ASP A 106 13.84 14.48 -35.68
N GLU A 107 15.06 14.09 -35.26
CA GLU A 107 16.32 14.46 -35.91
C GLU A 107 16.38 14.03 -37.39
N ASN A 108 15.71 12.92 -37.74
CA ASN A 108 15.61 12.43 -39.11
C ASN A 108 14.35 12.94 -39.84
N GLY A 109 13.58 13.87 -39.25
CA GLY A 109 12.36 14.44 -39.84
C GLY A 109 11.16 13.50 -39.84
N VAL A 110 11.17 12.46 -39.01
CA VAL A 110 10.13 11.43 -38.90
C VAL A 110 9.34 11.60 -37.60
N LYS A 111 8.01 11.69 -37.68
CA LYS A 111 7.14 11.86 -36.50
C LYS A 111 6.62 10.54 -35.95
N TYR A 112 6.61 10.40 -34.64
CA TYR A 112 6.02 9.24 -33.96
C TYR A 112 4.53 9.46 -33.63
N ILE A 113 3.70 8.42 -33.80
CA ILE A 113 2.25 8.44 -33.52
C ILE A 113 1.82 7.14 -32.79
N SER A 114 0.97 7.30 -31.78
CA SER A 114 0.25 6.19 -31.13
C SER A 114 -1.22 6.19 -31.57
N ALA A 115 -1.70 5.07 -32.12
CA ALA A 115 -3.04 4.96 -32.69
C ALA A 115 -4.17 5.01 -31.64
N THR A 116 -3.90 4.66 -30.38
CA THR A 116 -4.92 4.66 -29.31
C THR A 116 -4.69 5.71 -28.23
N GLU A 117 -3.54 6.38 -28.21
CA GLU A 117 -3.16 7.33 -27.15
C GLU A 117 -2.71 8.64 -27.82
N TYR A 118 -3.65 9.56 -28.05
CA TYR A 118 -3.40 10.82 -28.77
C TYR A 118 -2.79 11.88 -27.85
N TYR A 119 -1.72 12.53 -28.33
CA TYR A 119 -1.10 13.69 -27.67
C TYR A 119 -0.77 14.74 -28.72
N ASP A 120 -1.15 15.98 -28.45
CA ASP A 120 -0.65 17.13 -29.19
C ASP A 120 0.56 17.70 -28.45
N ASP A 121 1.75 17.37 -28.92
CA ASP A 121 3.04 17.81 -28.35
C ASP A 121 3.26 19.33 -28.45
N SER A 122 2.40 20.05 -29.18
CA SER A 122 2.41 21.52 -29.23
C SER A 122 1.70 22.17 -28.04
N THR A 123 1.03 21.39 -27.19
CA THR A 123 0.33 21.88 -26.00
C THR A 123 0.96 21.34 -24.72
N MET A 124 1.07 22.19 -23.68
CA MET A 124 1.53 21.78 -22.35
C MET A 124 0.70 20.61 -21.78
N SER A 125 -0.59 20.57 -22.08
CA SER A 125 -1.48 19.45 -21.79
C SER A 125 -1.04 18.14 -22.46
N GLY A 126 -0.61 18.16 -23.73
CA GLY A 126 -0.11 16.98 -24.42
C GLY A 126 1.19 16.46 -23.79
N ILE A 127 2.12 17.35 -23.44
CA ILE A 127 3.39 17.02 -22.78
C ILE A 127 3.15 16.37 -21.40
N ILE A 128 2.21 16.88 -20.61
CA ILE A 128 1.88 16.36 -19.28
C ILE A 128 1.21 14.98 -19.36
N ILE A 129 0.22 14.80 -20.24
CA ILE A 129 -0.47 13.50 -20.36
C ILE A 129 0.50 12.45 -20.96
N LYS A 130 1.46 12.86 -21.81
CA LYS A 130 2.55 12.02 -22.33
C LYS A 130 3.49 11.58 -21.20
N ALA A 131 3.92 12.49 -20.33
CA ALA A 131 4.73 12.15 -19.16
C ALA A 131 4.01 11.18 -18.19
N LEU A 132 2.70 11.38 -17.97
CA LEU A 132 1.87 10.52 -17.12
C LEU A 132 1.66 9.10 -17.70
N GLY A 133 1.38 8.99 -19.01
CA GLY A 133 1.20 7.69 -19.67
C GLY A 133 2.47 6.82 -19.61
N VAL A 134 3.62 7.45 -19.80
CA VAL A 134 4.92 6.78 -19.70
C VAL A 134 5.26 6.39 -18.24
N ALA A 135 4.90 7.23 -17.26
CA ALA A 135 5.04 6.90 -15.84
C ALA A 135 4.14 5.72 -15.40
N ALA A 136 2.91 5.65 -15.92
CA ALA A 136 2.00 4.54 -15.67
C ALA A 136 2.52 3.21 -16.23
N ALA A 137 3.13 3.22 -17.42
CA ALA A 137 3.78 2.04 -18.02
C ALA A 137 5.01 1.55 -17.22
N ASP A 138 5.78 2.48 -16.65
CA ASP A 138 6.88 2.16 -15.72
C ASP A 138 6.36 1.54 -14.42
N GLY A 139 5.18 1.97 -13.94
CA GLY A 139 4.48 1.40 -12.79
C GLY A 139 4.09 -0.08 -12.94
N TYR A 140 3.56 -0.48 -14.11
CA TYR A 140 3.23 -1.89 -14.40
C TYR A 140 4.48 -2.79 -14.40
N SER A 141 5.62 -2.28 -14.89
CA SER A 141 6.89 -3.01 -14.90
C SER A 141 7.46 -3.23 -13.48
N LYS A 142 7.25 -2.26 -12.57
CA LYS A 142 7.65 -2.37 -11.15
C LYS A 142 6.81 -3.38 -10.37
N ASN A 143 5.51 -3.49 -10.67
CA ASN A 143 4.63 -4.47 -10.04
C ASN A 143 4.97 -5.93 -10.42
N LEU A 144 5.38 -6.19 -11.66
CA LEU A 144 5.87 -7.53 -12.02
C LEU A 144 7.21 -7.85 -11.32
N ALA A 145 8.07 -6.84 -11.16
CA ALA A 145 9.34 -7.01 -10.45
C ALA A 145 9.14 -7.31 -8.96
N SER A 146 8.14 -6.72 -8.30
CA SER A 146 7.83 -6.99 -6.89
C SER A 146 7.31 -8.42 -6.67
N GLU A 147 6.47 -8.94 -7.56
CA GLU A 147 5.99 -10.33 -7.52
C GLU A 147 7.12 -11.36 -7.78
N LEU A 148 8.02 -11.09 -8.73
CA LEU A 148 9.20 -11.94 -8.96
C LEU A 148 10.16 -11.96 -7.77
N VAL A 149 10.30 -10.83 -7.04
CA VAL A 149 11.12 -10.77 -5.82
C VAL A 149 10.49 -11.59 -4.69
N LYS A 150 9.15 -11.56 -4.54
CA LYS A 150 8.44 -12.43 -3.59
C LYS A 150 8.67 -13.91 -3.88
N GLY A 151 8.60 -14.33 -5.16
CA GLY A 151 8.90 -15.70 -5.56
C GLY A 151 10.34 -16.14 -5.22
N LYS A 152 11.33 -15.27 -5.50
CA LYS A 152 12.75 -15.52 -5.15
C LYS A 152 13.00 -15.55 -3.64
N MET A 153 12.24 -14.77 -2.86
CA MET A 153 12.31 -14.78 -1.40
C MET A 153 11.86 -16.14 -0.82
N VAL A 154 10.82 -16.76 -1.39
CA VAL A 154 10.35 -18.09 -0.95
C VAL A 154 11.42 -19.17 -1.19
N ASN A 155 12.05 -19.16 -2.36
CA ASN A 155 13.14 -20.08 -2.67
C ASN A 155 14.39 -19.84 -1.80
N ALA A 156 14.72 -18.57 -1.54
CA ALA A 156 15.82 -18.21 -0.66
C ALA A 156 15.65 -18.75 0.76
N LYS A 157 14.43 -18.68 1.32
CA LYS A 157 14.11 -19.23 2.65
C LYS A 157 14.30 -20.74 2.74
N ARG A 158 14.25 -21.45 1.61
CA ARG A 158 14.49 -22.89 1.49
C ARG A 158 15.93 -23.23 1.07
N ALA A 159 16.84 -22.26 1.09
CA ALA A 159 18.21 -22.37 0.58
C ALA A 159 18.33 -22.88 -0.87
N LYS A 160 17.28 -22.73 -1.69
CA LYS A 160 17.28 -23.13 -3.10
C LYS A 160 17.94 -22.05 -3.96
N HIS A 161 18.69 -22.47 -4.98
CA HIS A 161 19.37 -21.56 -5.90
C HIS A 161 18.36 -20.76 -6.74
N ASN A 162 18.42 -19.44 -6.65
CA ASN A 162 17.45 -18.50 -7.23
C ASN A 162 17.64 -18.21 -8.74
N GLY A 163 18.15 -19.21 -9.47
CA GLY A 163 18.42 -19.14 -10.91
C GLY A 163 19.72 -18.41 -11.28
N GLY A 164 20.13 -18.56 -12.54
CA GLY A 164 21.43 -18.07 -13.04
C GLY A 164 22.56 -19.09 -12.87
N ILE A 165 23.77 -18.71 -13.27
CA ILE A 165 24.97 -19.57 -13.21
C ILE A 165 25.37 -19.79 -11.74
N ALA A 166 25.61 -21.05 -11.36
CA ALA A 166 26.09 -21.38 -10.01
C ALA A 166 27.48 -20.76 -9.73
N PRO A 167 27.81 -20.44 -8.48
CA PRO A 167 29.18 -20.08 -8.11
C PRO A 167 30.16 -21.20 -8.50
N LEU A 168 31.40 -20.83 -8.84
CA LEU A 168 32.48 -21.79 -9.11
C LEU A 168 32.63 -22.76 -7.93
N GLY A 169 32.80 -24.07 -8.18
CA GLY A 169 32.89 -25.07 -7.11
C GLY A 169 31.55 -25.71 -6.75
N TYR A 170 30.45 -25.22 -7.32
CA TYR A 170 29.12 -25.77 -7.11
C TYR A 170 28.38 -26.04 -8.43
N ASP A 171 27.56 -27.09 -8.42
CA ASP A 171 26.54 -27.39 -9.42
C ASP A 171 25.14 -27.30 -8.80
N VAL A 172 24.14 -27.02 -9.63
CA VAL A 172 22.74 -26.99 -9.20
C VAL A 172 22.16 -28.38 -9.40
N GLU A 173 21.73 -29.01 -8.31
CA GLU A 173 21.03 -30.29 -8.39
C GLU A 173 19.60 -30.05 -8.90
N LEU A 174 19.26 -30.65 -10.06
CA LEU A 174 18.00 -30.36 -10.77
C LEU A 174 16.75 -30.83 -10.02
N SER A 175 16.86 -31.88 -9.20
CA SER A 175 15.74 -32.48 -8.45
C SER A 175 15.33 -31.62 -7.24
N THR A 176 16.31 -31.08 -6.50
CA THR A 176 16.10 -30.35 -5.25
C THR A 176 16.16 -28.84 -5.44
N GLY A 177 16.93 -28.37 -6.43
CA GLY A 177 17.24 -26.97 -6.68
C GLY A 177 18.32 -26.42 -5.74
N THR A 178 19.06 -27.27 -5.03
CA THR A 178 20.13 -26.87 -4.09
C THR A 178 21.51 -26.91 -4.76
N LEU A 179 22.50 -26.28 -4.13
CA LEU A 179 23.89 -26.30 -4.61
C LEU A 179 24.62 -27.52 -4.05
N LYS A 180 25.23 -28.31 -4.93
CA LYS A 180 26.06 -29.48 -4.62
C LYS A 180 27.51 -29.18 -4.99
N ILE A 181 28.48 -29.65 -4.20
CA ILE A 181 29.90 -29.40 -4.47
C ILE A 181 30.33 -30.15 -5.73
N ASN A 182 30.99 -29.43 -6.63
CA ASN A 182 31.74 -30.01 -7.74
C ASN A 182 33.21 -30.07 -7.32
N GLU A 183 33.72 -31.28 -7.04
CA GLU A 183 35.06 -31.44 -6.46
C GLU A 183 36.20 -30.95 -7.38
N GLU A 184 36.05 -31.05 -8.71
CA GLU A 184 37.07 -30.55 -9.64
C GLU A 184 37.17 -29.03 -9.62
N GLU A 185 36.04 -28.33 -9.59
CA GLU A 185 36.03 -26.87 -9.46
C GLU A 185 36.36 -26.42 -8.02
N ALA A 186 36.00 -27.20 -7.01
CA ALA A 186 36.26 -26.91 -5.61
C ALA A 186 37.76 -26.88 -5.30
N LYS A 187 38.58 -27.71 -5.97
CA LYS A 187 40.06 -27.66 -5.89
C LYS A 187 40.60 -26.27 -6.23
N ALA A 188 40.07 -25.62 -7.27
CA ALA A 188 40.47 -24.27 -7.66
C ALA A 188 40.12 -23.25 -6.57
N VAL A 189 38.93 -23.38 -5.96
CA VAL A 189 38.49 -22.51 -4.86
C VAL A 189 39.37 -22.70 -3.62
N ARG A 190 39.67 -23.94 -3.22
CA ARG A 190 40.60 -24.24 -2.11
C ARG A 190 41.97 -23.60 -2.34
N LEU A 191 42.54 -23.79 -3.53
CA LEU A 191 43.83 -23.19 -3.91
C LEU A 191 43.81 -21.65 -3.86
N ILE A 192 42.72 -21.01 -4.27
CA ILE A 192 42.56 -19.55 -4.18
C ILE A 192 42.67 -19.06 -2.74
N PHE A 193 41.95 -19.69 -1.81
CA PHE A 193 41.97 -19.31 -0.40
C PHE A 193 43.33 -19.57 0.23
N ASP A 194 43.95 -20.73 -0.04
CA ASP A 194 45.26 -21.09 0.51
C ASP A 194 46.36 -20.13 0.06
N MET A 195 46.44 -19.85 -1.26
CA MET A 195 47.44 -18.92 -1.79
C MET A 195 47.24 -17.49 -1.26
N TYR A 196 45.98 -17.06 -1.12
CA TYR A 196 45.68 -15.73 -0.60
C TYR A 196 46.04 -15.57 0.88
N VAL A 197 45.68 -16.56 1.71
CA VAL A 197 46.05 -16.58 3.14
C VAL A 197 47.58 -16.67 3.31
N SER A 198 48.27 -17.31 2.37
CA SER A 198 49.74 -17.36 2.32
C SER A 198 50.40 -16.04 1.85
N GLY A 199 49.62 -14.99 1.56
CA GLY A 199 50.12 -13.65 1.24
C GLY A 199 50.40 -13.37 -0.25
N ASN A 200 50.01 -14.26 -1.16
CA ASN A 200 50.21 -14.05 -2.60
C ASN A 200 49.29 -12.94 -3.13
N SER A 201 49.76 -12.21 -4.15
CA SER A 201 48.96 -11.15 -4.75
C SER A 201 47.87 -11.72 -5.67
N TYR A 202 46.82 -10.92 -5.95
CA TYR A 202 45.81 -11.30 -6.94
C TYR A 202 46.39 -11.58 -8.33
N GLY A 203 47.55 -10.98 -8.67
CA GLY A 203 48.23 -11.27 -9.92
C GLY A 203 48.80 -12.69 -9.94
N ASP A 204 49.52 -13.05 -8.88
CA ASP A 204 50.21 -14.34 -8.76
C ASP A 204 49.20 -15.50 -8.74
N ILE A 205 48.10 -15.33 -8.00
CA ILE A 205 47.02 -16.31 -7.93
C ILE A 205 46.37 -16.50 -9.30
N CYS A 206 46.06 -15.40 -10.02
CA CYS A 206 45.52 -15.48 -11.38
C CYS A 206 46.48 -16.22 -12.32
N HIS A 207 47.78 -15.89 -12.27
CA HIS A 207 48.79 -16.52 -13.11
C HIS A 207 48.84 -18.02 -12.83
N LYS A 208 48.89 -18.42 -11.56
CA LYS A 208 48.99 -19.82 -11.16
C LYS A 208 47.76 -20.65 -11.56
N LEU A 209 46.56 -20.09 -11.38
CA LEU A 209 45.32 -20.75 -11.79
C LEU A 209 45.24 -20.95 -13.30
N ASN A 210 45.62 -19.93 -14.07
CA ASN A 210 45.60 -19.99 -15.53
C ASN A 210 46.67 -20.95 -16.07
N GLU A 211 47.83 -21.03 -15.42
CA GLU A 211 48.90 -22.00 -15.73
C GLU A 211 48.43 -23.45 -15.49
N LEU A 212 47.73 -23.69 -14.38
CA LEU A 212 47.14 -24.99 -14.04
C LEU A 212 45.90 -25.35 -14.88
N GLY A 213 45.51 -24.49 -15.83
CA GLY A 213 44.37 -24.73 -16.73
C GLY A 213 42.99 -24.49 -16.09
N TYR A 214 42.91 -23.98 -14.87
CA TYR A 214 41.63 -23.65 -14.25
C TYR A 214 40.97 -22.47 -14.96
N THR A 215 39.65 -22.57 -15.15
CA THR A 215 38.85 -21.50 -15.75
C THR A 215 37.70 -21.08 -14.84
N THR A 216 37.18 -19.87 -15.05
CA THR A 216 35.94 -19.42 -14.40
C THR A 216 34.75 -20.27 -14.87
N LYS A 217 33.62 -20.27 -14.15
CA LYS A 217 32.39 -21.00 -14.53
C LYS A 217 31.84 -20.65 -15.94
N LYS A 218 32.30 -19.54 -16.53
CA LYS A 218 32.00 -19.12 -17.92
C LYS A 218 33.09 -19.50 -18.93
N GLN A 219 34.00 -20.40 -18.55
CA GLN A 219 35.15 -20.86 -19.33
C GLN A 219 36.08 -19.73 -19.80
N ARG A 220 36.30 -18.73 -18.95
CA ARG A 220 37.27 -17.64 -19.19
C ARG A 220 38.46 -17.75 -18.23
N LYS A 221 39.62 -17.24 -18.63
CA LYS A 221 40.80 -17.07 -17.77
C LYS A 221 40.46 -16.22 -16.53
N PHE A 222 41.10 -16.50 -15.41
CA PHE A 222 40.93 -15.75 -14.17
C PHE A 222 41.55 -14.35 -14.29
N GLY A 223 40.77 -13.34 -13.90
CA GLY A 223 41.22 -11.96 -13.75
C GLY A 223 41.06 -11.47 -12.31
N LYS A 224 41.70 -10.34 -11.97
CA LYS A 224 41.75 -9.80 -10.61
C LYS A 224 40.36 -9.61 -9.96
N ASN A 225 39.36 -9.22 -10.74
CA ASN A 225 37.99 -9.04 -10.25
C ASN A 225 37.31 -10.36 -9.87
N SER A 226 37.65 -11.47 -10.54
CA SER A 226 37.08 -12.79 -10.26
C SER A 226 37.49 -13.29 -8.88
N LEU A 227 38.73 -13.01 -8.46
CA LEU A 227 39.23 -13.36 -7.12
C LEU A 227 38.51 -12.59 -6.02
N TYR A 228 38.29 -11.29 -6.23
CA TYR A 228 37.57 -10.46 -5.26
C TYR A 228 36.16 -11.02 -4.96
N ASP A 229 35.42 -11.39 -6.00
CA ASP A 229 34.07 -11.95 -5.86
C ASP A 229 34.08 -13.32 -5.15
N ILE A 230 35.08 -14.16 -5.41
CA ILE A 230 35.21 -15.49 -4.79
C ILE A 230 35.53 -15.36 -3.29
N LEU A 231 36.51 -14.53 -2.95
CA LEU A 231 36.98 -14.36 -1.57
C LEU A 231 35.93 -13.70 -0.65
N HIS A 232 34.97 -12.95 -1.20
CA HIS A 232 33.87 -12.31 -0.43
C HIS A 232 32.58 -13.14 -0.37
N ASN A 233 32.51 -14.28 -1.05
CA ASN A 233 31.28 -15.05 -1.15
C ASN A 233 31.14 -16.04 0.02
N GLU A 234 30.30 -15.68 0.99
CA GLU A 234 30.01 -16.46 2.20
C GLU A 234 29.46 -17.89 1.92
N LYS A 235 29.01 -18.18 0.68
CA LYS A 235 28.59 -19.53 0.30
C LYS A 235 29.70 -20.57 0.45
N TYR A 236 30.96 -20.19 0.25
CA TYR A 236 32.10 -21.11 0.32
C TYR A 236 32.37 -21.65 1.73
N MET A 237 31.93 -20.93 2.76
CA MET A 237 31.99 -21.38 4.17
C MET A 237 30.67 -21.99 4.65
N GLY A 238 29.76 -22.30 3.73
CA GLY A 238 28.48 -22.97 4.00
C GLY A 238 27.31 -22.06 4.37
N VAL A 239 27.47 -20.73 4.27
CA VAL A 239 26.40 -19.78 4.61
C VAL A 239 25.63 -19.38 3.34
N TYR A 240 24.33 -19.68 3.29
CA TYR A 240 23.46 -19.22 2.20
C TYR A 240 23.05 -17.78 2.46
N VAL A 241 23.34 -16.88 1.51
CA VAL A 241 22.95 -15.45 1.60
C VAL A 241 22.20 -15.00 0.36
N PHE A 242 21.08 -14.31 0.57
CA PHE A 242 20.27 -13.69 -0.49
C PHE A 242 19.75 -12.30 -0.09
N ASN A 243 19.57 -11.42 -1.08
CA ASN A 243 19.03 -10.05 -0.92
C ASN A 243 19.89 -9.06 -0.10
N LYS A 244 21.23 -9.20 -0.11
CA LYS A 244 22.16 -8.35 0.68
C LYS A 244 22.24 -6.87 0.25
N ARG A 245 21.81 -6.49 -0.97
CA ARG A 245 22.04 -5.15 -1.54
C ARG A 245 20.74 -4.47 -1.99
N ALA A 246 20.65 -3.16 -1.81
CA ALA A 246 19.53 -2.31 -2.23
C ALA A 246 19.87 -1.62 -3.56
N GLY A 247 19.11 -1.87 -4.62
CA GLY A 247 19.10 -1.03 -5.83
C GLY A 247 19.57 -1.67 -7.13
N LYS A 248 19.73 -0.83 -8.17
CA LYS A 248 20.15 -1.19 -9.54
C LYS A 248 21.59 -1.74 -9.55
N LYS A 249 21.99 -2.36 -10.69
CA LYS A 249 23.38 -2.79 -10.94
C LYS A 249 24.35 -1.68 -10.50
N ASN A 250 25.31 -2.03 -9.63
CA ASN A 250 26.37 -1.18 -9.06
C ASN A 250 26.01 -0.32 -7.84
N SER A 251 24.83 -0.50 -7.22
CA SER A 251 24.62 0.03 -5.87
C SER A 251 25.39 -0.79 -4.82
N HIS A 252 26.14 -0.10 -3.97
CA HIS A 252 26.83 -0.67 -2.81
C HIS A 252 26.02 -0.53 -1.51
N ALA A 253 24.81 0.04 -1.56
CA ALA A 253 23.96 0.19 -0.40
C ALA A 253 23.50 -1.19 0.10
N ARG A 254 23.80 -1.51 1.37
CA ARG A 254 23.37 -2.75 2.03
C ARG A 254 21.92 -2.59 2.50
N LYS A 255 21.12 -3.64 2.34
CA LYS A 255 19.76 -3.68 2.90
C LYS A 255 19.77 -3.88 4.42
N PRO A 256 18.73 -3.45 5.14
CA PRO A 256 18.61 -3.76 6.57
C PRO A 256 18.59 -5.28 6.79
N ASP A 257 19.17 -5.76 7.90
CA ASP A 257 19.42 -7.18 8.10
C ASP A 257 18.13 -8.03 8.14
N ASN A 258 16.99 -7.46 8.51
CA ASN A 258 15.68 -8.13 8.50
C ASN A 258 15.17 -8.49 7.09
N GLU A 259 15.68 -7.86 6.05
CA GLU A 259 15.36 -8.16 4.65
C GLU A 259 16.34 -9.15 4.01
N ILE A 260 17.43 -9.49 4.69
CA ILE A 260 18.48 -10.37 4.16
C ILE A 260 18.19 -11.79 4.63
N VAL A 261 18.06 -12.71 3.68
CA VAL A 261 17.97 -14.14 4.01
C VAL A 261 19.37 -14.67 4.19
N ARG A 262 19.75 -15.00 5.42
CA ARG A 262 21.03 -15.61 5.79
C ARG A 262 20.75 -16.90 6.55
N ILE A 263 21.15 -18.04 5.98
CA ILE A 263 20.93 -19.37 6.56
C ILE A 263 22.30 -20.01 6.77
N GLU A 264 22.65 -20.25 8.03
CA GLU A 264 23.87 -20.98 8.39
C GLU A 264 23.72 -22.46 7.99
N ASN A 265 24.78 -23.06 7.46
CA ASN A 265 24.77 -24.42 6.90
C ASN A 265 23.73 -24.64 5.78
N GLY A 266 23.27 -23.57 5.13
CA GLY A 266 22.31 -23.64 4.02
C GLY A 266 22.94 -24.10 2.69
N VAL A 267 24.26 -24.20 2.61
CA VAL A 267 25.00 -24.67 1.44
C VAL A 267 26.14 -25.57 1.93
N PRO A 268 26.53 -26.64 1.21
CA PRO A 268 27.73 -27.39 1.56
C PRO A 268 28.98 -26.50 1.55
N ALA A 269 29.83 -26.56 2.58
CA ALA A 269 31.04 -25.73 2.66
C ALA A 269 32.19 -26.33 1.84
N ILE A 270 32.89 -25.50 1.06
CA ILE A 270 34.12 -25.87 0.35
C ILE A 270 35.36 -25.52 1.18
N ILE A 271 35.27 -24.44 1.97
CA ILE A 271 36.33 -23.87 2.80
C ILE A 271 35.84 -23.83 4.25
N SER A 272 36.73 -24.08 5.21
CA SER A 272 36.39 -23.93 6.62
C SER A 272 36.12 -22.46 6.98
N LYS A 273 35.23 -22.24 7.95
CA LYS A 273 34.93 -20.89 8.48
C LYS A 273 36.19 -20.15 8.91
N GLU A 274 37.16 -20.86 9.48
CA GLU A 274 38.42 -20.28 9.94
C GLU A 274 39.29 -19.72 8.80
N VAL A 275 39.42 -20.46 7.70
CA VAL A 275 40.23 -20.03 6.55
C VAL A 275 39.56 -18.83 5.86
N PHE A 276 38.22 -18.85 5.76
CA PHE A 276 37.46 -17.73 5.22
C PHE A 276 37.62 -16.46 6.08
N ASP A 277 37.52 -16.59 7.40
CA ASP A 277 37.68 -15.46 8.34
C ASP A 277 39.12 -14.90 8.32
N LYS A 278 40.13 -15.75 8.18
CA LYS A 278 41.53 -15.32 7.97
C LYS A 278 41.68 -14.48 6.70
N ALA A 279 41.11 -14.95 5.58
CA ALA A 279 41.13 -14.20 4.32
C ALA A 279 40.40 -12.85 4.43
N ALA A 280 39.24 -12.79 5.11
CA ALA A 280 38.49 -11.56 5.34
C ALA A 280 39.29 -10.51 6.13
N LYS A 281 39.96 -10.93 7.22
CA LYS A 281 40.84 -10.06 8.02
C LYS A 281 42.00 -9.50 7.18
N LEU A 282 42.61 -10.33 6.34
CA LEU A 282 43.71 -9.92 5.46
C LEU A 282 43.25 -8.91 4.39
N MET A 283 42.04 -9.10 3.83
CA MET A 283 41.43 -8.14 2.90
C MET A 283 41.16 -6.79 3.55
N GLU A 284 40.64 -6.78 4.78
CA GLU A 284 40.37 -5.53 5.50
C GLU A 284 41.66 -4.77 5.82
N TYR A 285 42.71 -5.48 6.23
CA TYR A 285 44.06 -4.92 6.41
C TYR A 285 44.57 -4.28 5.11
N ASN A 286 44.50 -5.00 3.98
CA ASN A 286 44.95 -4.50 2.68
C ASN A 286 44.14 -3.29 2.18
N LYS A 287 42.82 -3.26 2.43
CA LYS A 287 41.94 -2.14 2.06
C LYS A 287 42.29 -0.84 2.78
N ARG A 288 42.61 -0.91 4.08
CA ARG A 288 43.00 0.24 4.90
C ARG A 288 44.34 0.86 4.45
N ASN A 289 45.17 0.08 3.76
CA ASN A 289 46.50 0.46 3.27
C ASN A 289 46.58 0.70 1.74
N SER A 290 45.43 0.79 1.05
CA SER A 290 45.36 0.89 -0.42
C SER A 290 46.10 2.10 -1.02
N GLY A 291 46.06 3.26 -0.36
CA GLY A 291 46.79 4.47 -0.78
C GLY A 291 48.31 4.37 -0.63
N ALA A 292 48.80 3.57 0.31
CA ALA A 292 50.22 3.28 0.46
C ALA A 292 50.70 2.27 -0.61
N ASN A 293 49.82 1.35 -1.00
CA ASN A 293 50.14 0.25 -1.92
C ASN A 293 50.05 0.63 -3.41
N THR A 294 49.56 1.84 -3.75
CA THR A 294 49.31 2.26 -5.16
C THR A 294 50.24 3.39 -5.64
N ALA A 295 50.93 4.10 -4.76
CA ALA A 295 51.72 5.27 -5.14
C ALA A 295 53.17 4.89 -5.50
N LYS A 296 53.61 5.23 -6.72
CA LYS A 296 55.03 5.12 -7.12
C LYS A 296 55.92 6.19 -6.46
N HIS A 297 55.34 7.29 -5.96
CA HIS A 297 56.01 8.35 -5.20
C HIS A 297 55.38 8.45 -3.79
N ASN A 298 56.19 8.58 -2.75
CA ASN A 298 55.72 8.45 -1.37
C ASN A 298 55.19 9.79 -0.82
N TYR A 299 53.89 10.08 -0.99
CA TYR A 299 53.24 11.28 -0.43
C TYR A 299 52.97 11.15 1.09
N MET A 300 53.68 11.89 1.94
CA MET A 300 53.63 11.72 3.40
C MET A 300 52.22 11.97 3.98
N LEU A 301 51.49 12.95 3.46
CA LEU A 301 50.19 13.39 3.97
C LEU A 301 49.00 12.76 3.23
N SER A 302 49.23 11.72 2.44
CA SER A 302 48.18 11.01 1.71
C SER A 302 47.09 10.52 2.67
N GLY A 303 45.85 10.92 2.43
CA GLY A 303 44.74 10.59 3.34
C GLY A 303 44.47 11.60 4.46
N LEU A 304 45.24 12.70 4.57
CA LEU A 304 45.11 13.70 5.65
C LEU A 304 44.80 15.12 5.14
N VAL A 305 45.08 15.41 3.86
CA VAL A 305 44.96 16.76 3.30
C VAL A 305 43.54 17.03 2.76
N ARG A 306 42.96 18.15 3.16
CA ARG A 306 41.68 18.70 2.68
C ARG A 306 41.89 20.10 2.15
N CYS A 307 41.10 20.47 1.14
CA CYS A 307 41.12 21.83 0.63
C CYS A 307 40.15 22.72 1.43
N GLY A 308 40.63 23.87 1.89
CA GLY A 308 39.90 24.87 2.67
C GLY A 308 38.89 25.69 1.86
N HIS A 309 38.88 25.57 0.52
CA HIS A 309 37.89 26.20 -0.35
C HIS A 309 36.74 25.23 -0.70
N CYS A 310 37.08 24.03 -1.20
CA CYS A 310 36.08 23.04 -1.67
C CYS A 310 35.65 22.04 -0.58
N GLY A 311 36.38 21.96 0.56
CA GLY A 311 36.21 20.91 1.59
C GLY A 311 36.63 19.51 1.14
N CYS A 312 36.83 19.31 -0.17
CA CYS A 312 37.17 18.02 -0.76
C CYS A 312 38.57 17.57 -0.38
N MET A 313 38.73 16.25 -0.38
CA MET A 313 40.01 15.62 -0.08
C MET A 313 41.01 15.86 -1.22
N MET A 314 42.27 16.13 -0.87
CA MET A 314 43.33 16.33 -1.85
C MET A 314 44.11 15.03 -2.09
N SER A 315 44.39 14.72 -3.35
CA SER A 315 45.13 13.52 -3.77
C SER A 315 46.50 13.87 -4.36
N GLY A 316 47.51 13.04 -4.09
CA GLY A 316 48.86 13.20 -4.64
C GLY A 316 48.91 12.92 -6.14
N CYS A 317 49.47 13.86 -6.90
CA CYS A 317 49.61 13.82 -8.36
C CYS A 317 51.03 14.25 -8.77
N ALA A 318 51.53 13.74 -9.89
CA ALA A 318 52.80 14.16 -10.48
C ALA A 318 52.55 14.94 -11.78
N LYS A 319 53.17 16.11 -11.93
CA LYS A 319 53.09 16.98 -13.11
C LYS A 319 54.44 17.04 -13.80
N LYS A 320 54.48 16.74 -15.10
CA LYS A 320 55.66 16.92 -15.94
C LYS A 320 55.57 18.28 -16.64
N ASN A 321 56.56 19.15 -16.46
CA ASN A 321 56.61 20.41 -17.20
C ASN A 321 57.12 20.20 -18.64
N GLY A 322 57.03 21.23 -19.48
CA GLY A 322 57.50 21.17 -20.89
C GLY A 322 58.99 20.84 -21.06
N LYS A 323 59.80 20.92 -19.99
CA LYS A 323 61.22 20.53 -19.96
C LYS A 323 61.45 19.12 -19.39
N GLY A 324 60.39 18.36 -19.14
CA GLY A 324 60.46 16.98 -18.65
C GLY A 324 60.64 16.82 -17.13
N ILE A 325 60.71 17.90 -16.36
CA ILE A 325 60.88 17.88 -14.90
C ILE A 325 59.54 17.52 -14.25
N VAL A 326 59.55 16.50 -13.39
CA VAL A 326 58.38 16.02 -12.65
C VAL A 326 58.29 16.74 -11.31
N THR A 327 57.18 17.43 -11.07
CA THR A 327 56.83 18.10 -9.82
C THR A 327 55.70 17.34 -9.13
N HIS A 328 55.83 17.10 -7.83
CA HIS A 328 54.84 16.38 -7.04
C HIS A 328 53.95 17.38 -6.29
N VAL A 329 52.63 17.21 -6.41
CA VAL A 329 51.63 18.14 -5.88
C VAL A 329 50.46 17.37 -5.24
N TYR A 330 49.81 17.98 -4.25
CA TYR A 330 48.47 17.59 -3.82
C TYR A 330 47.43 18.41 -4.59
N ARG A 331 46.40 17.77 -5.16
CA ARG A 331 45.35 18.40 -5.98
C ARG A 331 43.97 18.24 -5.34
N CYS A 332 43.12 19.28 -5.27
CA CYS A 332 41.71 19.15 -4.79
C CYS A 332 40.95 18.20 -5.73
N GLY A 333 40.28 17.20 -5.16
CA GLY A 333 39.44 16.23 -5.88
C GLY A 333 38.07 16.75 -6.29
N HIS A 334 37.93 18.04 -6.60
CA HIS A 334 36.67 18.67 -7.03
C HIS A 334 36.15 18.02 -8.33
N LYS A 335 34.82 18.04 -8.55
CA LYS A 335 34.21 17.45 -9.75
C LYS A 335 34.68 18.18 -11.03
N PRO A 336 34.88 17.49 -12.16
CA PRO A 336 35.20 18.14 -13.43
C PRO A 336 34.07 19.09 -13.85
N GLY A 337 34.34 20.39 -13.95
CA GLY A 337 33.39 21.41 -14.45
C GLY A 337 33.11 22.59 -13.51
N GLU A 338 33.41 22.47 -12.21
CA GLU A 338 33.27 23.57 -11.25
C GLU A 338 34.64 24.14 -10.88
N LYS A 339 34.79 25.47 -10.93
CA LYS A 339 36.08 26.15 -10.68
C LYS A 339 36.35 26.23 -9.17
N CYS A 340 37.37 25.51 -8.69
CA CYS A 340 37.91 25.71 -7.35
C CYS A 340 39.18 26.57 -7.45
N GLU A 341 39.22 27.71 -6.76
CA GLU A 341 40.40 28.59 -6.79
C GLU A 341 41.64 27.95 -6.15
N ASN A 342 41.44 26.91 -5.36
CA ASN A 342 42.47 26.26 -4.59
C ASN A 342 42.78 24.86 -5.14
N HIS A 343 43.36 24.87 -6.33
CA HIS A 343 43.47 23.68 -7.18
C HIS A 343 44.60 22.75 -6.76
N GLU A 344 45.78 23.27 -6.39
CA GLU A 344 47.00 22.48 -6.18
C GLU A 344 48.01 23.13 -5.22
N ILE A 345 48.74 22.30 -4.45
CA ILE A 345 49.86 22.71 -3.60
C ILE A 345 51.06 21.76 -3.77
N ASN A 346 52.28 22.29 -3.73
CA ASN A 346 53.50 21.49 -3.82
C ASN A 346 53.63 20.54 -2.60
N SER A 347 53.91 19.26 -2.86
CA SER A 347 53.97 18.26 -1.78
C SER A 347 55.16 18.46 -0.85
N ASP A 348 56.33 18.79 -1.37
CA ASP A 348 57.55 18.96 -0.56
C ASP A 348 57.39 20.16 0.41
N LYS A 349 56.83 21.28 -0.08
CA LYS A 349 56.56 22.46 0.76
C LYS A 349 55.54 22.18 1.87
N LEU A 350 54.47 21.45 1.55
CA LEU A 350 53.44 21.12 2.54
C LEU A 350 53.95 20.10 3.56
N ASP A 351 54.70 19.10 3.12
CA ASP A 351 55.28 18.08 3.98
C ASP A 351 56.29 18.71 4.95
N GLU A 352 57.17 19.63 4.49
CA GLU A 352 58.12 20.39 5.32
C GLU A 352 57.40 21.27 6.36
N PHE A 353 56.30 21.93 5.97
CA PHE A 353 55.50 22.73 6.88
C PHE A 353 54.89 21.89 8.01
N VAL A 354 54.29 20.74 7.70
CA VAL A 354 53.70 19.84 8.70
C VAL A 354 54.76 19.27 9.64
N ILE A 355 55.92 18.86 9.10
CA ILE A 355 57.06 18.40 9.90
C ILE A 355 57.52 19.48 10.88
N THR A 356 57.63 20.72 10.40
CA THR A 356 58.04 21.86 11.23
C THR A 356 57.05 22.12 12.37
N MET A 357 55.75 22.03 12.10
CA MET A 357 54.71 22.17 13.14
C MET A 357 54.77 21.03 14.17
N VAL A 358 54.93 19.78 13.73
CA VAL A 358 55.05 18.62 14.63
C VAL A 358 56.31 18.74 15.50
N LYS A 359 57.45 19.18 14.93
CA LYS A 359 58.68 19.42 15.68
C LYS A 359 58.51 20.52 16.73
N LYS A 360 57.88 21.63 16.35
CA LYS A 360 57.69 22.80 17.24
C LYS A 360 56.77 22.50 18.41
N TYR A 361 55.65 21.80 18.17
CA TYR A 361 54.63 21.60 19.20
C TYR A 361 54.76 20.25 19.92
N LEU A 362 55.11 19.16 19.23
CA LEU A 362 55.09 17.83 19.86
C LEU A 362 56.44 17.40 20.47
N LEU A 363 57.56 17.80 19.87
CA LEU A 363 58.91 17.33 20.21
C LEU A 363 59.76 18.37 20.97
N CYS A 364 59.13 19.36 21.60
CA CYS A 364 59.86 20.30 22.46
C CYS A 364 60.26 19.61 23.79
N LYS A 365 61.38 20.07 24.38
CA LYS A 365 61.94 19.49 25.62
C LYS A 365 60.94 19.46 26.77
N GLU A 366 59.96 20.38 26.82
CA GLU A 366 58.98 20.43 27.91
C GLU A 366 57.87 19.37 27.80
N ASN A 367 57.56 18.85 26.60
CA ASN A 367 56.43 17.92 26.39
C ASN A 367 56.83 16.44 26.45
N ILE A 368 58.13 16.15 26.38
CA ILE A 368 58.69 14.79 26.44
C ILE A 368 58.27 14.03 27.72
N PRO A 369 58.34 14.60 28.93
CA PRO A 369 57.94 13.89 30.15
C PRO A 369 56.46 13.47 30.17
N VAL A 370 55.60 14.25 29.51
CA VAL A 370 54.16 13.94 29.49
C VAL A 370 53.83 12.84 28.49
N LEU A 371 54.52 12.82 27.35
CA LEU A 371 54.44 11.70 26.40
C LEU A 371 54.88 10.37 27.04
N LEU A 372 55.91 10.40 27.90
CA LEU A 372 56.37 9.23 28.65
C LEU A 372 55.30 8.69 29.61
N ASN A 373 54.58 9.56 30.33
CA ASN A 373 53.50 9.13 31.24
C ASN A 373 52.30 8.54 30.49
N ILE A 374 51.92 9.11 29.34
CA ILE A 374 50.83 8.57 28.52
C ILE A 374 51.18 7.16 28.01
N LEU A 375 52.43 6.94 27.60
CA LEU A 375 52.90 5.63 27.15
C LEU A 375 52.93 4.60 28.29
N ARG A 376 53.22 5.03 29.53
CA ARG A 376 53.11 4.19 30.74
C ARG A 376 51.66 3.78 31.02
N GLU A 377 50.71 4.70 30.95
CA GLU A 377 49.30 4.37 31.17
C GLU A 377 48.73 3.44 30.09
N LEU A 378 49.10 3.64 28.82
CA LEU A 378 48.65 2.81 27.72
C LEU A 378 49.25 1.39 27.77
N SER A 379 50.51 1.25 28.19
CA SER A 379 51.12 -0.06 28.39
C SER A 379 50.51 -0.79 29.58
N ALA A 380 50.20 -0.11 30.69
CA ALA A 380 49.51 -0.70 31.84
C ALA A 380 48.12 -1.26 31.47
N LYS A 381 47.30 -0.49 30.73
CA LYS A 381 45.97 -0.94 30.26
C LYS A 381 46.02 -2.11 29.29
N ARG A 382 47.08 -2.21 28.48
CA ARG A 382 47.29 -3.33 27.58
C ARG A 382 47.62 -4.61 28.34
N ILE A 383 48.42 -4.51 29.40
CA ILE A 383 48.80 -5.65 30.25
C ILE A 383 47.59 -6.19 31.02
N THR A 384 46.72 -5.32 31.55
CA THR A 384 45.49 -5.76 32.23
C THR A 384 44.56 -6.52 31.28
N GLY A 385 44.32 -5.99 30.06
CA GLY A 385 43.46 -6.67 29.08
C GLY A 385 43.98 -8.04 28.64
N ILE A 386 45.31 -8.18 28.47
CA ILE A 386 45.92 -9.50 28.18
C ILE A 386 45.72 -10.48 29.35
N SER A 387 45.74 -9.99 30.60
CA SER A 387 45.51 -10.82 31.78
C SER A 387 44.07 -11.31 31.88
N ASP A 388 43.10 -10.47 31.49
CA ASP A 388 41.68 -10.83 31.44
C ASP A 388 41.42 -11.90 30.37
N ASP A 389 41.99 -11.73 29.16
CA ASP A 389 41.90 -12.71 28.08
C ASP A 389 42.47 -14.09 28.51
N ILE A 390 43.63 -14.12 29.18
CA ILE A 390 44.22 -15.37 29.69
C ILE A 390 43.28 -16.06 30.67
N SER A 391 42.59 -15.31 31.54
CA SER A 391 41.64 -15.86 32.50
C SER A 391 40.42 -16.50 31.82
N GLU A 392 39.93 -15.91 30.74
CA GLU A 392 38.79 -16.41 29.96
C GLU A 392 39.13 -17.73 29.25
N TYR A 393 40.25 -17.77 28.53
CA TYR A 393 40.70 -18.99 27.86
C TYR A 393 41.01 -20.12 28.85
N SER A 394 41.53 -19.79 30.04
CA SER A 394 41.77 -20.77 31.11
C SER A 394 40.47 -21.40 31.61
N ARG A 395 39.39 -20.62 31.74
CA ARG A 395 38.07 -21.15 32.10
C ARG A 395 37.51 -22.06 31.00
N ARG A 396 37.66 -21.68 29.73
CA ARG A 396 37.23 -22.50 28.59
C ARG A 396 37.98 -23.83 28.52
N LEU A 397 39.28 -23.84 28.85
CA LEU A 397 40.06 -25.07 28.95
C LEU A 397 39.52 -26.02 30.02
N LYS A 398 39.10 -25.48 31.17
CA LYS A 398 38.48 -26.26 32.25
C LYS A 398 37.15 -26.89 31.81
N ASP A 399 36.32 -26.14 31.08
CA ASP A 399 35.05 -26.64 30.56
C ASP A 399 35.25 -27.78 29.54
N ILE A 400 36.25 -27.66 28.65
CA ILE A 400 36.58 -28.71 27.67
C ILE A 400 37.04 -29.98 28.39
N LYS A 401 37.92 -29.87 29.38
CA LYS A 401 38.36 -31.02 30.19
C LYS A 401 37.20 -31.73 30.88
N THR A 402 36.26 -30.97 31.45
CA THR A 402 35.05 -31.51 32.09
C THR A 402 34.16 -32.25 31.08
N LYS A 403 34.06 -31.75 29.84
CA LYS A 403 33.30 -32.42 28.76
C LYS A 403 33.96 -33.72 28.30
N GLN A 404 35.29 -33.76 28.22
CA GLN A 404 36.02 -34.99 27.92
C GLN A 404 35.77 -36.05 29.01
N GLU A 405 35.86 -35.65 30.28
CA GLU A 405 35.60 -36.53 31.43
C GLU A 405 34.17 -37.10 31.41
N ASN A 406 33.16 -36.25 31.16
CA ASN A 406 31.77 -36.70 31.07
C ASN A 406 31.51 -37.67 29.91
N LEU A 407 32.20 -37.49 28.77
CA LEU A 407 32.09 -38.41 27.63
C LEU A 407 32.80 -39.74 27.87
N LEU A 408 33.92 -39.73 28.59
CA LEU A 408 34.58 -40.96 29.03
C LEU A 408 33.69 -41.75 30.00
N ASN A 409 33.06 -41.08 30.97
CA ASN A 409 32.11 -41.71 31.89
C ASN A 409 30.86 -42.28 31.16
N ALA A 410 30.43 -41.65 30.06
CA ALA A 410 29.33 -42.13 29.24
C ALA A 410 29.69 -43.37 28.39
N LEU A 411 30.98 -43.55 28.04
CA LEU A 411 31.46 -44.76 27.38
C LEU A 411 31.51 -45.96 28.32
N GLU A 412 31.87 -45.73 29.59
CA GLU A 412 31.89 -46.78 30.63
C GLU A 412 30.50 -47.35 30.93
N THR A 413 29.44 -46.61 30.61
CA THR A 413 28.03 -46.99 30.87
C THR A 413 27.30 -47.59 29.65
N GLY A 414 28.01 -47.88 28.55
CA GLY A 414 27.48 -48.68 27.42
C GLY A 414 26.88 -47.91 26.23
N GLY A 415 27.28 -46.66 26.02
CA GLY A 415 26.86 -45.86 24.85
C GLY A 415 27.49 -46.29 23.51
N GLN A 416 26.88 -45.90 22.39
CA GLN A 416 27.39 -46.14 21.03
C GLN A 416 28.83 -45.62 20.85
N ILE A 417 29.75 -46.53 20.51
CA ILE A 417 31.20 -46.30 20.53
C ILE A 417 31.67 -45.33 19.42
N GLU A 418 31.07 -45.39 18.23
CA GLU A 418 31.56 -44.65 17.05
C GLU A 418 31.41 -43.12 17.19
N SER A 419 30.28 -42.63 17.69
CA SER A 419 29.99 -41.19 17.75
C SER A 419 30.71 -40.46 18.89
N VAL A 420 31.09 -41.18 19.95
CA VAL A 420 31.82 -40.61 21.08
C VAL A 420 33.30 -40.44 20.76
N ILE A 421 33.88 -41.35 19.97
CA ILE A 421 35.29 -41.26 19.53
C ILE A 421 35.51 -40.00 18.69
N ASP A 422 34.61 -39.71 17.75
CA ASP A 422 34.70 -38.50 16.93
C ASP A 422 34.56 -37.24 17.80
N ARG A 423 33.63 -37.25 18.77
CA ARG A 423 33.46 -36.12 19.68
C ARG A 423 34.65 -35.90 20.63
N LEU A 424 35.31 -36.98 21.05
CA LEU A 424 36.54 -36.89 21.85
C LEU A 424 37.70 -36.33 21.02
N LYS A 425 37.85 -36.74 19.75
CA LYS A 425 38.86 -36.16 18.84
C LYS A 425 38.63 -34.67 18.62
N GLU A 426 37.40 -34.23 18.45
CA GLU A 426 37.05 -32.80 18.34
C GLU A 426 37.43 -32.03 19.62
N LEU A 427 37.08 -32.55 20.79
CA LEU A 427 37.42 -31.89 22.06
C LEU A 427 38.94 -31.87 22.33
N GLU A 428 39.68 -32.87 21.87
CA GLU A 428 41.15 -32.91 21.96
C GLU A 428 41.79 -31.82 21.10
N GLN A 429 41.28 -31.61 19.87
CA GLN A 429 41.72 -30.53 18.99
C GLN A 429 41.40 -29.16 19.58
N ASP A 430 40.20 -28.98 20.13
CA ASP A 430 39.78 -27.74 20.79
C ASP A 430 40.65 -27.42 22.02
N LYS A 431 41.00 -28.44 22.82
CA LYS A 431 41.90 -28.30 23.97
C LYS A 431 43.28 -27.81 23.54
N SER A 432 43.88 -28.44 22.53
CA SER A 432 45.19 -28.06 22.00
C SER A 432 45.21 -26.62 21.46
N ALA A 433 44.16 -26.21 20.76
CA ALA A 433 44.03 -24.86 20.24
C ALA A 433 43.94 -23.80 21.36
N VAL A 434 43.16 -24.08 22.41
CA VAL A 434 43.02 -23.18 23.56
C VAL A 434 44.34 -23.08 24.35
N GLU A 435 45.04 -24.20 24.57
CA GLU A 435 46.34 -24.22 25.26
C GLU A 435 47.40 -23.40 24.49
N SER A 436 47.45 -23.54 23.16
CA SER A 436 48.36 -22.74 22.33
C SER A 436 48.05 -21.24 22.43
N LYS A 437 46.77 -20.87 22.55
CA LYS A 437 46.37 -19.46 22.63
C LYS A 437 46.76 -18.81 23.96
N ILE A 438 46.63 -19.54 25.06
CA ILE A 438 47.08 -19.11 26.39
C ILE A 438 48.59 -18.83 26.35
N SER A 439 49.38 -19.76 25.80
CA SER A 439 50.84 -19.60 25.68
C SER A 439 51.24 -18.37 24.85
N GLU A 440 50.54 -18.10 23.74
CA GLU A 440 50.77 -16.90 22.92
C GLU A 440 50.50 -15.60 23.69
N LEU A 441 49.45 -15.57 24.52
CA LEU A 441 49.09 -14.42 25.33
C LEU A 441 50.05 -14.19 26.49
N GLU A 442 50.55 -15.26 27.11
CA GLU A 442 51.58 -15.20 28.15
C GLU A 442 52.90 -14.64 27.62
N GLN A 443 53.33 -15.05 26.43
CA GLN A 443 54.50 -14.48 25.77
C GLN A 443 54.34 -12.98 25.52
N LYS A 444 53.15 -12.54 25.09
CA LYS A 444 52.84 -11.11 24.87
C LYS A 444 52.81 -10.28 26.16
N LYS A 445 52.57 -10.90 27.32
CA LYS A 445 52.58 -10.24 28.64
C LYS A 445 54.00 -9.89 29.12
N SER A 446 55.03 -10.61 28.65
CA SER A 446 56.41 -10.50 29.14
C SER A 446 57.26 -9.34 28.57
N VAL A 447 56.74 -8.58 27.59
CA VAL A 447 57.47 -7.47 26.95
C VAL A 447 57.13 -6.12 27.62
N SER A 448 57.84 -5.75 28.68
CA SER A 448 57.78 -4.41 29.28
C SER A 448 58.87 -3.50 28.71
N VAL A 449 58.50 -2.35 28.14
CA VAL A 449 59.44 -1.35 27.60
C VAL A 449 60.11 -0.58 28.74
N THR A 450 61.45 -0.57 28.79
CA THR A 450 62.21 0.13 29.84
C THR A 450 62.36 1.63 29.55
N GLU A 451 62.55 2.44 30.60
CA GLU A 451 62.70 3.91 30.50
C GLU A 451 63.88 4.32 29.61
N GLU A 452 64.92 3.49 29.55
CA GLU A 452 66.09 3.68 28.70
C GLU A 452 65.80 3.44 27.20
N GLN A 453 64.96 2.44 26.88
CA GLN A 453 64.49 2.19 25.52
C GLN A 453 63.60 3.33 25.01
N LEU A 454 62.81 3.92 25.91
CA LEU A 454 61.90 5.02 25.60
C LEU A 454 62.66 6.33 25.31
N ASN A 455 63.71 6.63 26.09
CA ASN A 455 64.58 7.78 25.86
C ASN A 455 65.45 7.66 24.59
N LYS A 456 65.93 6.44 24.27
CA LYS A 456 66.62 6.20 22.98
C LYS A 456 65.69 6.43 21.79
N ALA A 457 64.44 5.97 21.86
CA ALA A 457 63.46 6.17 20.79
C ALA A 457 63.16 7.67 20.54
N LEU A 458 63.06 8.47 21.62
CA LEU A 458 62.80 9.91 21.55
C LEU A 458 63.95 10.73 20.94
N ASN A 459 65.19 10.30 21.10
CA ASN A 459 66.35 10.97 20.49
C ASN A 459 66.52 10.65 18.99
N ILE A 460 66.03 9.50 18.53
CA ILE A 460 66.09 9.09 17.11
C ILE A 460 64.92 9.71 16.31
N LEU A 461 63.82 10.00 16.98
CA LEU A 461 62.57 10.52 16.40
C LEU A 461 62.73 11.78 15.52
N PRO A 462 63.49 12.82 15.91
CA PRO A 462 63.69 14.00 15.06
C PRO A 462 64.41 13.70 13.76
N ALA A 463 65.46 12.86 13.80
CA ALA A 463 66.21 12.45 12.62
C ALA A 463 65.38 11.53 11.70
N PHE A 464 64.58 10.65 12.31
CA PHE A 464 63.64 9.79 11.62
C PHE A 464 62.60 10.62 10.84
N ILE A 465 61.92 11.58 11.47
CA ILE A 465 60.92 12.44 10.81
C ILE A 465 61.54 13.27 9.68
N MET A 466 62.79 13.73 9.84
CA MET A 466 63.50 14.48 8.80
C MET A 466 63.92 13.65 7.58
N SER A 467 64.00 12.32 7.68
CA SER A 467 64.20 11.45 6.52
C SER A 467 62.98 11.39 5.57
N GLY A 468 61.83 11.90 6.04
CA GLY A 468 60.76 12.52 5.25
C GLY A 468 59.97 11.67 4.25
N ARG A 469 60.39 10.45 3.91
CA ARG A 469 59.75 9.67 2.83
C ARG A 469 59.75 8.17 3.07
N THR A 470 59.91 7.71 4.30
CA THR A 470 59.79 6.28 4.64
C THR A 470 58.33 5.91 4.99
N PRO A 471 57.88 4.69 4.70
CA PRO A 471 56.56 4.20 5.12
C PRO A 471 56.30 4.38 6.62
N GLU A 472 57.34 4.23 7.43
CA GLU A 472 57.30 4.32 8.89
C GLU A 472 57.06 5.78 9.34
N CYS A 473 57.65 6.78 8.68
CA CYS A 473 57.35 8.20 8.96
C CYS A 473 55.89 8.56 8.64
N ARG A 474 55.34 8.03 7.54
CA ARG A 474 53.92 8.24 7.19
C ARG A 474 53.00 7.68 8.28
N LEU A 475 53.28 6.48 8.78
CA LEU A 475 52.51 5.86 9.87
C LEU A 475 52.56 6.71 11.14
N PHE A 476 53.74 7.24 11.47
CA PHE A 476 53.93 8.12 12.62
C PHE A 476 53.10 9.41 12.49
N ILE A 477 53.21 10.13 11.35
CA ILE A 477 52.46 11.37 11.11
C ILE A 477 50.95 11.14 11.13
N ARG A 478 50.45 10.02 10.60
CA ARG A 478 49.01 9.68 10.59
C ARG A 478 48.40 9.47 11.98
N ASN A 479 49.21 9.03 12.93
CA ASN A 479 48.76 8.84 14.32
C ASN A 479 48.71 10.15 15.10
N ILE A 480 49.49 11.15 14.69
CA ILE A 480 49.62 12.44 15.39
C ILE A 480 48.75 13.52 14.74
N VAL A 481 48.73 13.58 13.42
CA VAL A 481 47.97 14.57 12.64
C VAL A 481 46.59 14.00 12.33
N GLU A 482 45.56 14.75 12.70
CA GLU A 482 44.16 14.42 12.42
C GLU A 482 43.77 14.83 11.00
N GLN A 483 44.06 16.09 10.64
CA GLN A 483 43.80 16.63 9.32
C GLN A 483 44.68 17.85 9.01
N VAL A 484 44.91 18.11 7.73
CA VAL A 484 45.59 19.30 7.21
C VAL A 484 44.64 20.02 6.26
N ILE A 485 44.27 21.26 6.57
CA ILE A 485 43.40 22.09 5.73
C ILE A 485 44.27 23.09 4.98
N VAL A 486 44.25 23.05 3.65
CA VAL A 486 45.04 23.92 2.78
C VAL A 486 44.14 24.94 2.12
N SER A 487 44.39 26.23 2.33
CA SER A 487 43.79 27.39 1.64
C SER A 487 44.81 27.99 0.66
N LYS A 488 44.39 28.96 -0.18
CA LYS A 488 45.23 29.54 -1.25
C LYS A 488 46.60 30.03 -0.75
N ASP A 489 46.60 30.66 0.42
CA ASP A 489 47.81 31.29 1.00
C ASP A 489 48.27 30.66 2.32
N ASN A 490 47.48 29.74 2.91
CA ASN A 490 47.71 29.24 4.27
C ASN A 490 47.43 27.73 4.39
N ALA A 491 48.10 27.05 5.31
CA ALA A 491 47.78 25.67 5.69
C ALA A 491 47.60 25.56 7.22
N ALA A 492 46.52 24.92 7.66
CA ALA A 492 46.22 24.65 9.06
C ALA A 492 46.38 23.15 9.35
N VAL A 493 47.04 22.81 10.46
CA VAL A 493 47.27 21.42 10.89
C VAL A 493 46.52 21.17 12.18
N THR A 494 45.66 20.16 12.19
CA THR A 494 44.97 19.69 13.40
C THR A 494 45.68 18.44 13.93
N LEU A 495 46.02 18.44 15.22
CA LEU A 495 46.63 17.29 15.90
C LEU A 495 45.58 16.54 16.71
N ARG A 496 45.67 15.20 16.77
CA ARG A 496 44.70 14.38 17.51
C ARG A 496 44.78 14.69 19.01
N VAL A 497 43.62 14.92 19.64
CA VAL A 497 43.46 15.42 21.02
C VAL A 497 44.13 14.54 22.09
N THR A 498 44.32 13.24 21.86
CA THR A 498 45.11 12.37 22.75
C THR A 498 46.57 12.78 22.90
N ALA A 499 47.12 13.56 21.96
CA ALA A 499 48.49 14.08 22.01
C ALA A 499 48.61 15.50 22.62
N VAL A 500 47.48 16.18 22.88
CA VAL A 500 47.46 17.63 23.18
C VAL A 500 46.89 17.95 24.57
N SER A 501 46.35 16.97 25.31
CA SER A 501 45.79 17.18 26.66
C SER A 501 46.81 17.63 27.73
N CYS A 502 48.10 17.74 27.37
CA CYS A 502 49.19 17.98 28.32
C CYS A 502 49.92 19.33 28.24
N MET A 503 49.60 20.22 27.29
CA MET A 503 50.30 21.51 27.20
C MET A 503 49.77 22.52 28.23
N ARG A 504 50.59 22.85 29.23
CA ARG A 504 50.22 23.67 30.41
C ARG A 504 50.27 25.20 30.22
N ASN A 505 50.55 25.74 29.02
CA ASN A 505 50.66 27.20 28.85
C ASN A 505 49.53 27.85 28.04
N ARG A 506 48.81 28.77 28.69
CA ARG A 506 47.64 29.51 28.17
C ARG A 506 47.96 30.50 27.02
N LYS A 507 49.23 30.86 26.81
CA LYS A 507 49.62 31.87 25.80
C LYS A 507 49.73 31.33 24.37
N ASP A 508 50.10 30.05 24.18
CA ASP A 508 50.21 29.46 22.84
C ASP A 508 48.88 28.96 22.26
N ARG A 509 47.81 28.88 23.07
CA ARG A 509 46.46 28.56 22.59
C ARG A 509 45.89 29.60 21.62
N LYS A 510 46.38 30.84 21.65
CA LYS A 510 45.90 31.94 20.79
C LYS A 510 46.53 31.97 19.39
N HIS A 511 47.57 31.19 19.11
CA HIS A 511 48.21 31.19 17.78
C HIS A 511 47.80 30.03 16.86
N ILE A 512 46.94 29.11 17.32
CA ILE A 512 46.43 27.99 16.50
C ILE A 512 44.96 28.18 16.12
N LEU A 513 44.28 29.19 16.69
CA LEU A 513 42.92 29.55 16.33
C LEU A 513 42.81 31.09 16.33
N SER A 514 42.40 31.66 15.19
CA SER A 514 42.03 33.05 14.92
C SER A 514 43.13 34.06 14.54
N SER A 515 43.17 34.42 13.25
CA SER A 515 43.45 35.79 12.80
C SER A 515 42.90 36.02 11.39
N GLY A 516 41.85 36.86 11.30
CA GLY A 516 41.23 37.40 10.08
C GLY A 516 40.16 36.50 9.46
N ILE A 517 38.91 36.93 9.21
CA ILE A 517 38.45 38.22 8.68
C ILE A 517 37.03 38.56 9.21
N ASP A 518 36.84 39.87 9.43
CA ASP A 518 35.63 40.62 9.76
C ASP A 518 34.57 40.57 8.63
N PRO A 519 33.32 40.13 8.88
CA PRO A 519 32.26 40.15 7.87
C PRO A 519 31.50 41.48 7.93
N LYS A 520 32.05 42.51 7.27
CA LYS A 520 31.27 43.67 6.81
C LYS A 520 31.56 43.93 5.33
N ILE A 521 30.49 44.28 4.62
CA ILE A 521 30.37 44.65 3.18
C ILE A 521 29.90 43.49 2.30
N TYR A 522 28.56 43.34 2.21
CA TYR A 522 27.79 43.49 0.97
C TYR A 522 26.28 43.52 1.34
N GLN A 523 25.77 44.73 1.64
CA GLN A 523 24.43 45.15 1.21
C GLN A 523 24.68 45.85 -0.15
N GLU A 524 23.86 45.77 -1.19
CA GLU A 524 22.43 46.04 -1.27
C GLU A 524 21.78 45.31 -2.48
N GLU A 525 20.44 45.42 -2.56
CA GLU A 525 19.51 45.05 -3.64
C GLU A 525 18.70 43.75 -3.47
N LYS A 526 17.80 43.72 -2.48
CA LYS A 526 16.35 43.91 -2.69
C LYS A 526 15.58 43.73 -1.38
N ASN A 527 15.03 44.84 -0.88
CA ASN A 527 13.99 44.84 0.14
C ASN A 527 12.68 44.33 -0.48
N MET A 528 12.15 43.25 0.07
CA MET A 528 10.74 43.14 0.43
C MET A 528 10.69 42.41 1.78
N SER A 529 10.14 43.11 2.77
CA SER A 529 10.04 42.74 4.17
C SER A 529 9.26 41.44 4.36
N GLU A 530 9.87 40.40 4.92
CA GLU A 530 9.11 39.28 5.48
C GLU A 530 9.73 38.77 6.78
N ASN A 531 8.93 38.79 7.83
CA ASN A 531 9.16 38.18 9.12
C ASN A 531 9.64 36.72 8.92
N LYS A 532 10.84 36.32 9.38
CA LYS A 532 11.37 34.94 9.19
C LYS A 532 10.95 33.96 10.30
N ASN A 533 9.95 34.34 11.08
CA ASN A 533 9.41 33.51 12.15
C ASN A 533 8.56 32.39 11.55
N ALA A 534 8.90 31.15 11.89
CA ALA A 534 8.20 29.95 11.44
C ALA A 534 7.68 29.15 12.64
N VAL A 535 6.70 28.29 12.40
CA VAL A 535 6.20 27.31 13.37
C VAL A 535 6.28 25.90 12.80
N LEU A 536 6.46 24.93 13.69
CA LEU A 536 6.59 23.52 13.34
C LEU A 536 5.26 22.82 13.57
N TYR A 537 4.77 22.07 12.59
CA TYR A 537 3.62 21.18 12.77
C TYR A 537 3.97 19.71 12.50
N ALA A 538 3.67 18.83 13.47
CA ALA A 538 3.90 17.39 13.38
C ALA A 538 2.71 16.58 13.93
N ARG A 539 2.47 15.39 13.36
CA ARG A 539 1.36 14.51 13.78
C ARG A 539 1.74 13.03 13.84
N PHE A 540 1.06 12.29 14.72
CA PHE A 540 1.11 10.83 14.77
C PHE A 540 0.19 10.20 13.71
N SER A 541 0.67 9.20 12.95
CA SER A 541 -0.18 8.41 12.05
C SER A 541 -0.49 7.05 12.70
N SER A 542 -1.77 6.69 12.80
CA SER A 542 -2.29 5.53 13.53
C SER A 542 -2.07 4.17 12.85
N ASP A 543 -1.42 4.12 11.68
CA ASP A 543 -1.30 2.87 10.92
C ASP A 543 0.09 2.27 11.09
N MET A 544 0.13 1.10 11.74
CA MET A 544 1.32 0.27 11.88
C MET A 544 1.90 -0.11 10.51
N GLN A 545 2.96 0.59 10.11
CA GLN A 545 4.22 0.12 9.52
C GLN A 545 5.01 1.38 9.09
N HIS A 546 6.11 1.66 9.79
CA HIS A 546 6.88 2.92 9.90
C HIS A 546 7.02 3.82 8.65
N GLU A 547 7.18 5.14 8.90
CA GLU A 547 8.29 5.87 8.23
C GLU A 547 8.94 7.09 8.93
N THR A 548 8.45 7.67 10.03
CA THR A 548 9.29 8.54 10.89
C THR A 548 8.67 8.70 12.27
N SER A 549 9.49 8.58 13.33
CA SER A 549 9.08 9.01 14.66
C SER A 549 8.86 10.54 14.65
N ILE A 550 8.11 11.09 15.60
CA ILE A 550 7.86 12.54 15.66
C ILE A 550 9.21 13.27 15.79
N GLU A 551 10.16 12.68 16.51
CA GLU A 551 11.52 13.19 16.68
C GLU A 551 12.26 13.28 15.34
N ALA A 552 12.09 12.30 14.45
CA ALA A 552 12.69 12.34 13.11
C ALA A 552 12.03 13.40 12.20
N GLN A 553 10.72 13.65 12.36
CA GLN A 553 10.02 14.73 11.65
C GLN A 553 10.49 16.10 12.16
N GLU A 554 10.59 16.26 13.48
CA GLU A 554 11.08 17.48 14.11
C GLU A 554 12.53 17.78 13.70
N GLU A 555 13.41 16.77 13.71
CA GLU A 555 14.80 16.93 13.31
C GLU A 555 14.92 17.39 11.85
N ALA A 556 14.13 16.80 10.96
CA ALA A 556 14.09 17.19 9.54
C ALA A 556 13.57 18.62 9.35
N ILE A 557 12.51 19.02 10.05
CA ILE A 557 11.95 20.38 9.99
C ILE A 557 12.94 21.41 10.57
N ARG A 558 13.58 21.11 11.71
CA ARG A 558 14.58 22.00 12.32
C ARG A 558 15.85 22.12 11.48
N ARG A 559 16.25 21.05 10.79
CA ARG A 559 17.36 21.11 9.82
C ARG A 559 16.99 22.03 8.66
N TYR A 560 15.82 21.84 8.05
CA TYR A 560 15.33 22.67 6.96
C TYR A 560 15.20 24.15 7.35
N ALA A 561 14.66 24.44 8.54
CA ALA A 561 14.55 25.80 9.05
C ALA A 561 15.91 26.49 9.20
N ARG A 562 16.92 25.78 9.74
CA ARG A 562 18.29 26.31 9.87
C ARG A 562 18.96 26.55 8.51
N GLU A 563 18.78 25.64 7.56
CA GLU A 563 19.36 25.75 6.22
C GLU A 563 18.76 26.90 5.40
N ASN A 564 17.48 27.22 5.63
CA ASN A 564 16.75 28.28 4.91
C ASN A 564 16.59 29.59 5.72
N GLY A 565 17.20 29.67 6.91
CA GLY A 565 17.21 30.88 7.74
C GLY A 565 15.87 31.22 8.41
N TYR A 566 15.00 30.24 8.64
CA TYR A 566 13.77 30.39 9.42
C TYR A 566 14.02 30.19 10.92
N THR A 567 13.37 30.99 11.76
CA THR A 567 13.41 30.87 13.22
C THR A 567 12.14 30.19 13.72
N ILE A 568 12.24 28.97 14.26
CA ILE A 568 11.07 28.27 14.81
C ILE A 568 10.69 28.89 16.16
N ILE A 569 9.53 29.54 16.23
CA ILE A 569 9.04 30.22 17.45
C ILE A 569 8.09 29.38 18.30
N SER A 570 7.45 28.36 17.72
CA SER A 570 6.48 27.49 18.40
C SER A 570 6.31 26.15 17.69
N GLU A 571 5.88 25.14 18.47
CA GLU A 571 5.76 23.74 18.05
C GLU A 571 4.35 23.20 18.33
N TYR A 572 3.66 22.78 17.28
CA TYR A 572 2.31 22.25 17.33
C TYR A 572 2.33 20.75 17.00
N ILE A 573 2.20 19.92 18.03
CA ILE A 573 2.35 18.46 17.91
C ILE A 573 1.09 17.75 18.36
N ASP A 574 0.41 17.08 17.43
CA ASP A 574 -0.73 16.20 17.73
C ASP A 574 -0.22 14.76 18.07
N ARG A 575 -0.05 14.46 19.36
CA ARG A 575 0.38 13.14 19.87
C ARG A 575 -0.83 12.23 20.11
N ALA A 576 -0.91 11.07 19.47
CA ALA A 576 -2.00 10.12 19.70
C ALA A 576 -1.78 9.27 20.96
N LYS A 577 -2.80 9.16 21.82
CA LYS A 577 -2.98 8.07 22.79
C LYS A 577 -4.34 7.40 22.52
N SER A 578 -4.31 6.07 22.39
CA SER A 578 -5.43 5.12 22.35
C SER A 578 -6.26 5.02 21.06
N ALA A 579 -6.39 3.77 20.60
CA ALA A 579 -7.28 3.34 19.54
C ALA A 579 -8.71 3.24 20.08
N THR A 580 -9.56 4.26 19.87
CA THR A 580 -11.03 4.11 19.67
C THR A 580 -11.81 5.41 19.48
N THR A 581 -11.20 6.59 19.42
CA THR A 581 -11.96 7.82 19.13
C THR A 581 -11.19 8.73 18.19
N THR A 582 -11.88 9.33 17.22
CA THR A 582 -11.38 10.40 16.34
C THR A 582 -10.87 11.55 17.20
N ALA A 583 -9.57 11.55 17.51
CA ALA A 583 -8.95 12.56 18.35
C ALA A 583 -9.08 13.94 17.68
N LYS A 584 -9.59 14.92 18.44
CA LYS A 584 -9.70 16.32 18.01
C LYS A 584 -8.29 16.87 17.75
N ARG A 585 -8.09 17.57 16.62
CA ARG A 585 -6.80 18.16 16.22
C ARG A 585 -6.58 19.48 16.97
N ASP A 586 -6.47 19.39 18.29
CA ASP A 586 -6.49 20.57 19.16
C ASP A 586 -5.28 21.48 18.91
N ARG A 587 -4.09 20.92 18.65
CA ARG A 587 -2.89 21.72 18.33
C ARG A 587 -2.91 22.28 16.92
N PHE A 588 -3.50 21.58 15.96
CA PHE A 588 -3.72 22.11 14.62
C PHE A 588 -4.69 23.31 14.65
N ASN A 589 -5.80 23.19 15.36
CA ASN A 589 -6.76 24.29 15.50
C ASN A 589 -6.15 25.48 16.25
N GLN A 590 -5.34 25.21 17.28
CA GLN A 590 -4.60 26.24 17.98
C GLN A 590 -3.63 26.98 17.05
N MET A 591 -2.88 26.28 16.20
CA MET A 591 -1.99 26.91 15.20
C MET A 591 -2.77 27.81 14.23
N ILE A 592 -3.96 27.40 13.79
CA ILE A 592 -4.81 28.23 12.91
C ILE A 592 -5.30 29.48 13.66
N GLU A 593 -5.64 29.38 14.94
CA GLU A 593 -6.05 30.54 15.75
C GLU A 593 -4.86 31.50 15.96
N ASP A 594 -3.71 30.97 16.40
CA ASP A 594 -2.48 31.72 16.63
C ASP A 594 -1.94 32.39 15.34
N SER A 595 -2.30 31.86 14.16
CA SER A 595 -1.95 32.49 12.88
C SER A 595 -2.61 33.86 12.67
N LYS A 596 -3.76 34.12 13.31
CA LYS A 596 -4.47 35.41 13.20
C LYS A 596 -3.71 36.56 13.87
N ASP A 597 -2.88 36.23 14.86
CA ASP A 597 -2.12 37.21 15.64
C ASP A 597 -0.84 37.69 14.91
N GLY A 598 -0.50 37.08 13.76
CA GLY A 598 0.63 37.50 12.92
C GLY A 598 2.03 37.21 13.50
N GLY A 599 2.13 36.35 14.52
CA GLY A 599 3.40 36.05 15.21
C GLY A 599 4.43 35.29 14.35
N PHE A 600 3.97 34.57 13.33
CA PHE A 600 4.77 33.82 12.37
C PHE A 600 4.23 33.98 10.95
N SER A 601 5.10 33.80 9.96
CA SER A 601 4.77 33.91 8.53
C SER A 601 4.83 32.55 7.81
N VAL A 602 5.36 31.51 8.47
CA VAL A 602 5.57 30.20 7.85
C VAL A 602 5.20 29.06 8.80
N VAL A 603 4.47 28.06 8.31
CA VAL A 603 4.26 26.75 8.93
C VAL A 603 5.09 25.72 8.17
N ILE A 604 6.01 25.05 8.86
CA ILE A 604 6.85 24.01 8.25
C ILE A 604 6.34 22.63 8.65
N VAL A 605 6.08 21.79 7.65
CA VAL A 605 5.65 20.38 7.80
C VAL A 605 6.62 19.44 7.11
N HIS A 606 6.69 18.19 7.58
CA HIS A 606 7.58 17.19 7.00
C HIS A 606 7.18 16.77 5.57
N LYS A 607 5.86 16.71 5.29
CA LYS A 607 5.23 16.41 3.99
C LYS A 607 3.85 17.09 3.93
N TYR A 608 3.32 17.41 2.75
CA TYR A 608 1.97 18.00 2.65
C TYR A 608 0.87 17.07 3.21
N ASP A 609 1.05 15.75 3.07
CA ASP A 609 0.14 14.75 3.65
C ASP A 609 0.06 14.79 5.19
N ARG A 610 1.04 15.42 5.87
CA ARG A 610 1.04 15.59 7.32
C ARG A 610 0.17 16.77 7.75
N PHE A 611 -0.06 17.75 6.87
CA PHE A 611 -0.91 18.91 7.10
C PHE A 611 -2.42 18.54 7.12
N SER A 612 -2.89 17.61 6.27
CA SER A 612 -4.28 17.12 6.29
C SER A 612 -4.44 15.65 5.85
N ARG A 613 -5.47 14.96 6.36
CA ARG A 613 -5.92 13.61 5.91
C ARG A 613 -6.99 13.66 4.81
N ASN A 614 -7.66 14.80 4.62
CA ASN A 614 -8.76 14.98 3.68
C ASN A 614 -8.52 16.22 2.81
N ARG A 615 -8.63 16.07 1.48
CA ARG A 615 -8.22 17.09 0.48
C ARG A 615 -8.98 18.41 0.63
N LEU A 616 -10.27 18.35 0.96
CA LEU A 616 -11.12 19.53 1.15
C LEU A 616 -10.71 20.34 2.40
N ASP A 617 -10.28 19.66 3.47
CA ASP A 617 -9.91 20.30 4.73
C ASP A 617 -8.52 20.97 4.65
N SER A 618 -7.59 20.46 3.82
CA SER A 618 -6.29 21.12 3.59
C SER A 618 -6.43 22.43 2.84
N THR A 619 -7.29 22.48 1.82
CA THR A 619 -7.47 23.68 0.99
C THR A 619 -8.08 24.81 1.81
N VAL A 620 -9.07 24.51 2.65
CA VAL A 620 -9.69 25.50 3.55
C VAL A 620 -8.69 26.01 4.59
N ALA A 621 -7.92 25.12 5.22
CA ALA A 621 -6.93 25.51 6.22
C ALA A 621 -5.77 26.33 5.61
N LYS A 622 -5.26 25.94 4.43
CA LYS A 622 -4.27 26.74 3.69
C LYS A 622 -4.83 28.10 3.33
N ALA A 623 -6.04 28.18 2.79
CA ALA A 623 -6.67 29.46 2.44
C ALA A 623 -6.85 30.39 3.66
N ILE A 624 -7.11 29.85 4.86
CA ILE A 624 -7.16 30.64 6.09
C ILE A 624 -5.77 31.14 6.49
N LEU A 625 -4.75 30.28 6.43
CA LEU A 625 -3.36 30.66 6.71
C LEU A 625 -2.84 31.70 5.72
N ASP A 626 -3.05 31.50 4.42
CA ASP A 626 -2.66 32.43 3.36
C ASP A 626 -3.35 33.79 3.55
N LYS A 627 -4.64 33.79 3.90
CA LYS A 627 -5.38 35.02 4.24
C LYS A 627 -4.80 35.75 5.46
N ASN A 628 -4.22 35.01 6.39
CA ASN A 628 -3.52 35.56 7.56
C ASN A 628 -2.04 35.90 7.27
N GLY A 629 -1.58 35.77 6.01
CA GLY A 629 -0.19 36.05 5.62
C GLY A 629 0.80 34.95 6.05
N VAL A 630 0.30 33.73 6.30
CA VAL A 630 1.08 32.59 6.77
C VAL A 630 1.16 31.51 5.70
N ARG A 631 2.37 31.18 5.24
CA ARG A 631 2.62 30.18 4.19
C ARG A 631 2.88 28.79 4.75
N VAL A 632 2.58 27.73 4.00
CA VAL A 632 2.86 26.33 4.41
C VAL A 632 3.95 25.71 3.55
N ILE A 633 5.06 25.28 4.16
CA ILE A 633 6.23 24.71 3.48
C ILE A 633 6.41 23.22 3.84
N SER A 634 6.58 22.38 2.82
CA SER A 634 6.93 20.96 2.96
C SER A 634 8.44 20.74 2.84
N VAL A 635 9.06 20.06 3.83
CA VAL A 635 10.49 19.75 3.84
C VAL A 635 10.92 18.84 2.67
N LEU A 636 10.04 17.92 2.26
CA LEU A 636 10.34 16.93 1.22
C LEU A 636 9.78 17.29 -0.16
N GLU A 637 8.89 18.27 -0.22
CA GLU A 637 8.21 18.72 -1.44
C GLU A 637 8.26 20.26 -1.52
N PRO A 638 9.46 20.89 -1.53
CA PRO A 638 9.55 22.35 -1.58
C PRO A 638 9.04 22.85 -2.95
N THR A 639 8.17 23.85 -2.92
CA THR A 639 7.69 24.58 -4.10
C THR A 639 7.96 26.07 -3.90
N ASP A 640 8.30 26.75 -5.00
CA ASP A 640 8.54 28.20 -5.03
C ASP A 640 7.26 28.94 -5.46
N ASP A 641 7.12 30.23 -5.11
CA ASP A 641 5.95 31.08 -5.41
C ASP A 641 5.85 31.52 -6.89
N THR A 642 6.28 30.65 -7.81
CA THR A 642 6.15 30.85 -9.25
C THR A 642 4.88 30.16 -9.76
N PRO A 643 4.23 30.62 -10.84
CA PRO A 643 3.12 29.90 -11.48
C PRO A 643 3.48 28.43 -11.80
N GLU A 644 4.75 28.18 -12.11
CA GLU A 644 5.32 26.84 -12.29
C GLU A 644 5.35 26.03 -10.99
N GLY A 645 5.67 26.66 -9.85
CA GLY A 645 5.64 26.07 -8.52
C GLY A 645 4.22 25.75 -8.03
N GLU A 646 3.26 26.64 -8.26
CA GLU A 646 1.83 26.40 -7.97
C GLU A 646 1.28 25.22 -8.82
N LEU A 647 1.66 25.15 -10.10
CA LEU A 647 1.30 24.03 -10.98
C LEU A 647 1.92 22.71 -10.49
N MET A 648 3.19 22.73 -10.07
CA MET A 648 3.89 21.58 -9.51
C MET A 648 3.26 21.10 -8.20
N GLU A 649 2.82 22.03 -7.35
CA GLU A 649 2.08 21.72 -6.12
C GLU A 649 0.76 21.02 -6.44
N GLY A 650 -0.04 21.58 -7.35
CA GLY A 650 -1.28 20.96 -7.82
C GLY A 650 -1.07 19.57 -8.43
N MET A 651 0.07 19.36 -9.10
CA MET A 651 0.45 18.05 -9.64
C MET A 651 0.83 17.06 -8.53
N PHE A 652 1.59 17.46 -7.52
CA PHE A 652 1.92 16.59 -6.38
C PHE A 652 0.66 16.12 -5.64
N GLU A 653 -0.33 17.02 -5.48
CA GLU A 653 -1.63 16.65 -4.91
C GLU A 653 -2.36 15.60 -5.74
N LEU A 654 -2.39 15.76 -7.06
CA LEU A 654 -3.02 14.79 -7.98
C LEU A 654 -2.30 13.44 -7.97
N LEU A 655 -0.97 13.42 -7.91
CA LEU A 655 -0.18 12.20 -7.82
C LEU A 655 -0.41 11.48 -6.49
N ALA A 656 -0.42 12.21 -5.36
CA ALA A 656 -0.71 11.64 -4.06
C ALA A 656 -2.13 11.01 -4.02
N GLN A 657 -3.12 11.70 -4.61
CA GLN A 657 -4.48 11.17 -4.76
C GLN A 657 -4.51 9.91 -5.61
N TYR A 658 -3.78 9.89 -6.74
CA TYR A 658 -3.66 8.74 -7.60
C TYR A 658 -3.03 7.55 -6.86
N TYR A 659 -1.92 7.76 -6.14
CA TYR A 659 -1.25 6.70 -5.38
C TYR A 659 -2.15 6.10 -4.30
N SER A 660 -2.87 6.93 -3.54
CA SER A 660 -3.82 6.48 -2.52
C SER A 660 -4.96 5.66 -3.13
N SER A 661 -5.54 6.17 -4.22
CA SER A 661 -6.62 5.49 -4.95
C SER A 661 -6.15 4.17 -5.56
N ASN A 662 -4.94 4.15 -6.11
CA ASN A 662 -4.35 2.97 -6.72
C ASN A 662 -3.97 1.91 -5.69
N LEU A 663 -3.39 2.31 -4.55
CA LEU A 663 -3.12 1.40 -3.42
C LEU A 663 -4.42 0.79 -2.91
N GLY A 664 -5.46 1.60 -2.71
CA GLY A 664 -6.80 1.12 -2.34
C GLY A 664 -7.33 0.11 -3.35
N ARG A 665 -7.19 0.38 -4.65
CA ARG A 665 -7.59 -0.54 -5.73
C ARG A 665 -6.81 -1.86 -5.69
N GLU A 666 -5.49 -1.82 -5.50
CA GLU A 666 -4.65 -3.03 -5.44
C GLU A 666 -4.93 -3.87 -4.19
N VAL A 667 -5.11 -3.24 -3.03
CA VAL A 667 -5.53 -3.92 -1.79
C VAL A 667 -6.90 -4.58 -1.97
N MET A 668 -7.86 -3.88 -2.58
CA MET A 668 -9.19 -4.43 -2.86
C MET A 668 -9.15 -5.59 -3.86
N LYS A 669 -8.29 -5.53 -4.88
CA LYS A 669 -8.05 -6.67 -5.78
C LYS A 669 -7.52 -7.88 -5.00
N GLY A 670 -6.53 -7.67 -4.12
CA GLY A 670 -5.98 -8.71 -3.25
C GLY A 670 -7.06 -9.34 -2.35
N PHE A 671 -7.91 -8.53 -1.72
CA PHE A 671 -9.02 -9.03 -0.90
C PHE A 671 -10.09 -9.76 -1.72
N LYS A 672 -10.43 -9.28 -2.93
CA LYS A 672 -11.34 -9.99 -3.84
C LYS A 672 -10.78 -11.37 -4.24
N VAL A 673 -9.47 -11.49 -4.52
CA VAL A 673 -8.82 -12.78 -4.83
C VAL A 673 -8.85 -13.74 -3.64
N ARG A 674 -8.59 -13.24 -2.42
CA ARG A 674 -8.67 -14.05 -1.20
C ARG A 674 -10.10 -14.48 -0.88
N ALA A 675 -11.06 -13.58 -1.07
CA ALA A 675 -12.49 -13.86 -0.91
C ALA A 675 -12.99 -14.93 -1.88
N LYS A 676 -12.54 -14.93 -3.14
CA LYS A 676 -12.84 -16.00 -4.10
C LYS A 676 -12.32 -17.38 -3.67
N LYS A 677 -11.29 -17.42 -2.83
CA LYS A 677 -10.74 -18.65 -2.23
C LYS A 677 -11.35 -18.98 -0.86
N CYS A 678 -12.38 -18.25 -0.44
CA CYS A 678 -13.03 -18.36 0.87
C CYS A 678 -12.05 -18.19 2.06
N LEU A 679 -10.98 -17.42 1.87
CA LEU A 679 -10.00 -17.13 2.92
C LEU A 679 -10.45 -15.94 3.76
N HIS A 680 -10.27 -16.00 5.07
CA HIS A 680 -10.58 -14.89 5.97
C HIS A 680 -9.74 -13.66 5.62
N ASN A 681 -10.41 -12.53 5.41
CA ASN A 681 -9.81 -11.27 4.95
C ASN A 681 -9.38 -10.34 6.08
N GLY A 682 -9.28 -10.86 7.31
CA GLY A 682 -8.82 -10.13 8.50
C GLY A 682 -9.95 -9.70 9.43
N GLY A 683 -9.58 -9.15 10.59
CA GLY A 683 -10.50 -8.86 11.68
C GLY A 683 -10.85 -10.09 12.54
N ILE A 684 -11.70 -9.87 13.55
CA ILE A 684 -12.17 -10.92 14.45
C ILE A 684 -13.21 -11.79 13.73
N ALA A 685 -13.12 -13.11 13.89
CA ALA A 685 -14.09 -14.04 13.30
C ALA A 685 -15.49 -13.86 13.92
N PRO A 686 -16.58 -14.16 13.19
CA PRO A 686 -17.92 -14.18 13.78
C PRO A 686 -18.01 -15.21 14.93
N LEU A 687 -18.89 -14.96 15.90
CA LEU A 687 -19.17 -15.87 17.01
C LEU A 687 -19.52 -17.28 16.49
N GLY A 688 -18.90 -18.34 17.02
CA GLY A 688 -19.09 -19.71 16.53
C GLY A 688 -18.01 -20.17 15.56
N TYR A 689 -17.13 -19.28 15.12
CA TYR A 689 -16.00 -19.60 14.24
C TYR A 689 -14.66 -19.14 14.81
N ASP A 690 -13.62 -19.89 14.49
CA ASP A 690 -12.23 -19.48 14.63
C ASP A 690 -11.53 -19.44 13.26
N VAL A 691 -10.39 -18.75 13.20
CA VAL A 691 -9.58 -18.69 11.97
C VAL A 691 -8.43 -19.67 12.12
N ASP A 692 -8.38 -20.67 11.24
CA ASP A 692 -7.25 -21.59 11.18
C ASP A 692 -5.94 -20.81 10.89
N PRO A 693 -4.91 -20.92 11.75
CA PRO A 693 -3.63 -20.25 11.56
C PRO A 693 -2.95 -20.58 10.23
N ASP A 694 -3.11 -21.80 9.73
CA ASP A 694 -2.41 -22.31 8.55
C ASP A 694 -3.20 -22.08 7.26
N SER A 695 -4.47 -22.55 7.22
CA SER A 695 -5.30 -22.40 6.03
C SER A 695 -5.93 -21.00 5.88
N LYS A 696 -5.98 -20.21 6.97
CA LYS A 696 -6.70 -18.92 7.05
C LYS A 696 -8.20 -19.03 6.72
N LYS A 697 -8.79 -20.23 6.77
CA LYS A 697 -10.23 -20.45 6.63
C LYS A 697 -10.94 -20.36 7.98
N LEU A 698 -12.25 -20.15 7.94
CA LEU A 698 -13.09 -20.22 9.13
C LEU A 698 -13.36 -21.69 9.47
N ILE A 699 -13.12 -22.07 10.71
CA ILE A 699 -13.40 -23.39 11.30
C ILE A 699 -14.44 -23.23 12.40
N ILE A 700 -15.30 -24.24 12.61
CA ILE A 700 -16.34 -24.18 13.66
C ILE A 700 -15.67 -24.30 15.03
N ASN A 701 -15.98 -23.37 15.92
CA ASN A 701 -15.69 -23.50 17.33
C ASN A 701 -16.94 -24.05 18.01
N GLU A 702 -16.94 -25.33 18.37
CA GLU A 702 -18.13 -26.00 18.91
C GLU A 702 -18.67 -25.37 20.20
N ASN A 703 -17.79 -24.84 21.06
CA ASN A 703 -18.21 -24.18 22.30
C ASN A 703 -19.02 -22.91 22.04
N GLU A 704 -18.59 -22.12 21.05
CA GLU A 704 -19.31 -20.91 20.64
C GLU A 704 -20.50 -21.21 19.71
N ALA A 705 -20.39 -22.25 18.87
CA ALA A 705 -21.42 -22.65 17.92
C ALA A 705 -22.70 -23.12 18.62
N ILE A 706 -22.61 -23.69 19.82
CA ILE A 706 -23.77 -24.00 20.67
C ILE A 706 -24.61 -22.74 20.95
N ILE A 707 -23.95 -21.60 21.17
CA ILE A 707 -24.64 -20.32 21.44
C ILE A 707 -25.42 -19.89 20.19
N VAL A 708 -24.79 -20.00 19.01
CA VAL A 708 -25.43 -19.65 17.74
C VAL A 708 -26.63 -20.57 17.46
N ARG A 709 -26.47 -21.90 17.63
CA ARG A 709 -27.57 -22.88 17.50
C ARG A 709 -28.74 -22.53 18.41
N LYS A 710 -28.47 -22.30 19.70
CA LYS A 710 -29.49 -21.91 20.68
C LYS A 710 -30.20 -20.60 20.31
N ILE A 711 -29.50 -19.61 19.76
CA ILE A 711 -30.11 -18.35 19.29
C ILE A 711 -31.11 -18.62 18.16
N PHE A 712 -30.73 -19.41 17.16
CA PHE A 712 -31.61 -19.73 16.03
C PHE A 712 -32.79 -20.61 16.46
N ASP A 713 -32.58 -21.59 17.34
CA ASP A 713 -33.64 -22.46 17.86
C ASP A 713 -34.69 -21.68 18.65
N MET A 714 -34.25 -20.83 19.60
CA MET A 714 -35.18 -20.00 20.36
C MET A 714 -35.90 -18.97 19.48
N TYR A 715 -35.20 -18.39 18.50
CA TYR A 715 -35.84 -17.42 17.61
C TYR A 715 -36.90 -18.06 16.70
N THR A 716 -36.58 -19.20 16.11
CA THR A 716 -37.53 -19.96 15.26
C THR A 716 -38.69 -20.56 16.05
N SER A 717 -38.50 -20.81 17.35
CA SER A 717 -39.56 -21.20 18.29
C SER A 717 -40.48 -20.06 18.74
N GLY A 718 -40.26 -18.82 18.26
CA GLY A 718 -41.15 -17.68 18.51
C GLY A 718 -40.77 -16.80 19.72
N TYR A 719 -39.62 -17.02 20.36
CA TYR A 719 -39.17 -16.17 21.47
C TYR A 719 -38.71 -14.78 20.96
N GLY A 720 -39.10 -13.72 21.69
CA GLY A 720 -38.69 -12.35 21.38
C GLY A 720 -37.25 -12.04 21.75
N TYR A 721 -36.64 -11.03 21.11
CA TYR A 721 -35.23 -10.67 21.35
C TYR A 721 -34.87 -10.42 22.82
N ASN A 722 -35.75 -9.77 23.59
CA ASN A 722 -35.47 -9.50 25.01
C ASN A 722 -35.39 -10.80 25.82
N THR A 723 -36.27 -11.77 25.55
CA THR A 723 -36.31 -13.06 26.25
C THR A 723 -35.07 -13.89 25.91
N ILE A 724 -34.66 -13.89 24.64
CA ILE A 724 -33.44 -14.58 24.20
C ILE A 724 -32.21 -13.93 24.86
N ILE A 725 -32.12 -12.59 24.90
CA ILE A 725 -31.01 -11.88 25.54
C ILE A 725 -30.94 -12.19 27.04
N ALA A 726 -32.06 -12.11 27.75
CA ALA A 726 -32.12 -12.41 29.18
C ALA A 726 -31.62 -13.83 29.45
N HIS A 727 -32.14 -14.82 28.71
CA HIS A 727 -31.72 -16.21 28.84
C HIS A 727 -30.23 -16.43 28.55
N LEU A 728 -29.68 -15.78 27.51
CA LEU A 728 -28.27 -15.91 27.17
C LEU A 728 -27.36 -15.31 28.24
N ASN A 729 -27.70 -14.13 28.74
CA ASN A 729 -26.93 -13.43 29.77
C ASN A 729 -27.04 -14.14 31.13
N GLU A 730 -28.22 -14.66 31.49
CA GLU A 730 -28.42 -15.48 32.71
C GLU A 730 -27.62 -16.78 32.67
N CYS A 731 -27.51 -17.41 31.48
CA CYS A 731 -26.65 -18.58 31.28
C CYS A 731 -25.15 -18.23 31.23
N GLY A 732 -24.76 -16.95 31.36
CA GLY A 732 -23.37 -16.50 31.33
C GLY A 732 -22.71 -16.51 29.95
N TYR A 733 -23.49 -16.59 28.86
CA TYR A 733 -22.94 -16.53 27.51
C TYR A 733 -22.52 -15.11 27.15
N VAL A 734 -21.38 -14.99 26.48
CA VAL A 734 -20.82 -13.70 26.01
C VAL A 734 -20.65 -13.68 24.50
N THR A 735 -20.64 -12.48 23.93
CA THR A 735 -20.27 -12.25 22.53
C THR A 735 -18.79 -12.55 22.29
N LYS A 736 -18.36 -12.65 21.02
CA LYS A 736 -16.94 -12.89 20.65
C LYS A 736 -15.97 -11.84 21.21
N TYR A 737 -16.49 -10.66 21.55
CA TYR A 737 -15.73 -9.56 22.16
C TYR A 737 -15.71 -9.60 23.70
N GLY A 738 -16.35 -10.60 24.32
CA GLY A 738 -16.47 -10.74 25.78
C GLY A 738 -17.57 -9.89 26.43
N ASN A 739 -18.41 -9.20 25.64
CA ASN A 739 -19.52 -8.39 26.14
C ASN A 739 -20.82 -9.19 26.25
N GLU A 740 -21.75 -8.75 27.10
CA GLU A 740 -23.13 -9.26 27.15
C GLU A 740 -23.88 -9.09 25.82
N PHE A 741 -24.89 -9.93 25.59
CA PHE A 741 -25.72 -9.83 24.39
C PHE A 741 -26.66 -8.63 24.45
N ALA A 742 -26.68 -7.85 23.36
CA ALA A 742 -27.59 -6.73 23.17
C ALA A 742 -28.47 -6.96 21.92
N LYS A 743 -29.52 -6.14 21.74
CA LYS A 743 -30.45 -6.24 20.59
C LYS A 743 -29.74 -6.24 19.24
N ASN A 744 -28.71 -5.41 19.08
CA ASN A 744 -27.94 -5.33 17.84
C ASN A 744 -27.11 -6.60 17.59
N SER A 745 -26.66 -7.28 18.65
CA SER A 745 -25.92 -8.54 18.55
C SER A 745 -26.80 -9.62 17.91
N LEU A 746 -28.01 -9.85 18.44
CA LEU A 746 -28.95 -10.84 17.88
C LEU A 746 -29.35 -10.50 16.44
N TYR A 747 -29.67 -9.23 16.17
CA TYR A 747 -30.04 -8.78 14.83
C TYR A 747 -28.93 -9.04 13.80
N SER A 748 -27.67 -8.82 14.17
CA SER A 748 -26.52 -9.10 13.29
C SER A 748 -26.27 -10.59 13.08
N ILE A 749 -26.50 -11.42 14.11
CA ILE A 749 -26.28 -12.88 14.07
C ILE A 749 -27.32 -13.54 13.15
N LEU A 750 -28.61 -13.24 13.34
CA LEU A 750 -29.71 -13.86 12.59
C LEU A 750 -29.67 -13.57 11.08
N ARG A 751 -29.02 -12.47 10.66
CA ARG A 751 -28.91 -12.07 9.24
C ARG A 751 -27.61 -12.52 8.56
N ASN A 752 -26.69 -13.13 9.30
CA ASN A 752 -25.38 -13.48 8.79
C ASN A 752 -25.43 -14.84 8.07
N LYS A 753 -25.47 -14.81 6.73
CA LYS A 753 -25.50 -16.01 5.87
C LYS A 753 -24.32 -16.98 6.10
N LYS A 754 -23.23 -16.54 6.73
CA LYS A 754 -22.10 -17.41 7.08
C LYS A 754 -22.49 -18.57 8.00
N TYR A 755 -23.55 -18.42 8.80
CA TYR A 755 -24.03 -19.51 9.66
C TYR A 755 -24.72 -20.63 8.89
N ALA A 756 -25.25 -20.34 7.70
CA ALA A 756 -25.85 -21.30 6.77
C ALA A 756 -24.86 -21.82 5.71
N GLY A 757 -23.55 -21.63 5.91
CA GLY A 757 -22.50 -22.17 5.04
C GLY A 757 -22.03 -21.25 3.89
N TYR A 758 -22.61 -20.06 3.75
CA TYR A 758 -22.26 -19.14 2.68
C TYR A 758 -21.05 -18.26 3.01
N TYR A 759 -20.02 -18.24 2.15
CA TYR A 759 -18.97 -17.23 2.23
C TYR A 759 -19.43 -15.94 1.56
N VAL A 760 -19.61 -14.88 2.36
CA VAL A 760 -20.03 -13.56 1.87
C VAL A 760 -18.93 -12.51 2.07
N TYR A 761 -18.60 -11.78 1.01
CA TYR A 761 -17.66 -10.67 1.02
C TYR A 761 -18.14 -9.49 0.14
N ASN A 762 -17.85 -8.27 0.58
CA ASN A 762 -18.20 -7.00 -0.09
C ASN A 762 -19.71 -6.72 -0.21
N GLN A 763 -20.54 -7.32 0.65
CA GLN A 763 -21.97 -7.04 0.73
C GLN A 763 -22.22 -5.79 1.60
N TRP A 764 -22.87 -4.76 1.05
CA TRP A 764 -23.20 -3.52 1.74
C TRP A 764 -24.66 -3.14 1.52
N ASP A 765 -25.43 -2.90 2.59
CA ASP A 765 -26.89 -2.69 2.52
C ASP A 765 -27.31 -1.22 2.40
N GLY A 766 -26.35 -0.30 2.34
CA GLY A 766 -26.53 1.11 2.00
C GLY A 766 -27.12 1.99 3.12
N LYS A 767 -27.38 1.41 4.30
CA LYS A 767 -28.09 2.09 5.38
C LYS A 767 -27.19 2.81 6.37
N HIS A 768 -25.91 2.46 6.42
CA HIS A 768 -24.91 3.11 7.29
C HIS A 768 -24.01 4.02 6.43
N ASN A 769 -23.80 5.27 6.87
CA ASN A 769 -22.92 6.28 6.26
C ASN A 769 -23.27 6.79 4.84
N ARG A 770 -24.56 6.81 4.42
CA ARG A 770 -25.02 7.42 3.15
C ARG A 770 -24.39 6.87 1.85
N HIS A 771 -23.66 5.75 1.90
CA HIS A 771 -23.12 5.10 0.70
C HIS A 771 -24.19 4.26 0.00
N ARG A 772 -24.28 4.36 -1.33
CA ARG A 772 -25.18 3.54 -2.16
C ARG A 772 -24.85 2.05 -2.00
N ALA A 773 -25.88 1.19 -1.98
CA ALA A 773 -25.67 -0.26 -2.06
C ALA A 773 -24.83 -0.61 -3.30
N LYS A 774 -23.86 -1.52 -3.13
CA LYS A 774 -23.02 -1.95 -4.24
C LYS A 774 -23.81 -2.87 -5.18
N PRO A 775 -23.56 -2.82 -6.49
CA PRO A 775 -24.23 -3.71 -7.44
C PRO A 775 -23.88 -5.18 -7.15
N GLU A 776 -24.81 -6.09 -7.47
CA GLU A 776 -24.75 -7.50 -7.05
C GLU A 776 -23.55 -8.26 -7.63
N ASP A 777 -23.06 -7.85 -8.80
CA ASP A 777 -21.87 -8.37 -9.49
C ASP A 777 -20.56 -8.14 -8.71
N GLU A 778 -20.54 -7.15 -7.82
CA GLU A 778 -19.40 -6.87 -6.96
C GLU A 778 -19.40 -7.64 -5.63
N VAL A 779 -20.53 -8.26 -5.29
CA VAL A 779 -20.69 -9.05 -4.06
C VAL A 779 -20.25 -10.49 -4.31
N ILE A 780 -19.27 -10.96 -3.53
CA ILE A 780 -18.83 -12.35 -3.62
C ILE A 780 -19.65 -13.15 -2.61
N CYS A 781 -20.55 -13.99 -3.12
CA CYS A 781 -21.33 -14.95 -2.34
C CYS A 781 -21.05 -16.35 -2.89
N ILE A 782 -20.36 -17.19 -2.10
CA ILE A 782 -19.99 -18.55 -2.51
C ILE A 782 -20.72 -19.54 -1.58
N PRO A 783 -21.62 -20.39 -2.10
CA PRO A 783 -22.23 -21.47 -1.32
C PRO A 783 -21.16 -22.46 -0.87
N ASP A 784 -21.35 -23.08 0.30
CA ASP A 784 -20.40 -24.02 0.94
C ASP A 784 -18.97 -23.47 1.13
N GLY A 785 -18.81 -22.14 1.12
CA GLY A 785 -17.52 -21.49 1.29
C GLY A 785 -17.06 -21.40 2.75
N VAL A 786 -17.96 -21.62 3.71
CA VAL A 786 -17.68 -21.69 5.16
C VAL A 786 -18.40 -22.91 5.73
N PRO A 787 -17.85 -23.62 6.72
CA PRO A 787 -18.59 -24.67 7.41
C PRO A 787 -19.92 -24.15 7.99
N ALA A 788 -21.04 -24.83 7.76
CA ALA A 788 -22.34 -24.39 8.28
C ALA A 788 -22.50 -24.77 9.76
N ILE A 789 -22.98 -23.83 10.58
CA ILE A 789 -23.37 -24.07 11.98
C ILE A 789 -24.86 -24.42 12.08
N ILE A 790 -25.67 -23.84 11.19
CA ILE A 790 -27.12 -23.97 11.12
C ILE A 790 -27.48 -24.49 9.73
N SER A 791 -28.49 -25.36 9.63
CA SER A 791 -29.04 -25.78 8.33
C SER A 791 -29.69 -24.62 7.60
N GLU A 792 -29.64 -24.64 6.27
CA GLU A 792 -30.29 -23.64 5.42
C GLU A 792 -31.78 -23.46 5.74
N GLU A 793 -32.50 -24.55 6.04
CA GLU A 793 -33.93 -24.50 6.41
C GLU A 793 -34.23 -23.66 7.66
N ILE A 794 -33.41 -23.80 8.71
CA ILE A 794 -33.58 -23.03 9.97
C ILE A 794 -33.24 -21.56 9.73
N TYR A 795 -32.22 -21.29 8.90
CA TYR A 795 -31.84 -19.94 8.54
C TYR A 795 -32.95 -19.22 7.74
N ASP A 796 -33.53 -19.90 6.77
CA ASP A 796 -34.61 -19.36 5.94
C ASP A 796 -35.88 -19.11 6.77
N LYS A 797 -36.25 -20.05 7.66
CA LYS A 797 -37.34 -19.84 8.63
C LYS A 797 -37.12 -18.59 9.49
N ALA A 798 -35.91 -18.36 9.98
CA ALA A 798 -35.58 -17.14 10.74
C ALA A 798 -35.72 -15.87 9.88
N ALA A 799 -35.29 -15.92 8.61
CA ALA A 799 -35.42 -14.80 7.67
C ALA A 799 -36.89 -14.46 7.36
N GLU A 800 -37.75 -15.46 7.21
CA GLU A 800 -39.19 -15.28 7.02
C GLU A 800 -39.85 -14.59 8.23
N ILE A 801 -39.53 -15.02 9.45
CA ILE A 801 -40.03 -14.39 10.70
C ILE A 801 -39.57 -12.92 10.76
N MET A 802 -38.32 -12.63 10.43
CA MET A 802 -37.80 -11.26 10.38
C MET A 802 -38.52 -10.39 9.34
N ALA A 803 -38.83 -10.94 8.16
CA ALA A 803 -39.55 -10.22 7.10
C ALA A 803 -40.97 -9.85 7.54
N LYS A 804 -41.69 -10.77 8.20
CA LYS A 804 -43.02 -10.53 8.76
C LYS A 804 -43.01 -9.39 9.81
N HIS A 805 -42.03 -9.39 10.72
CA HIS A 805 -41.92 -8.33 11.74
C HIS A 805 -41.59 -6.93 11.17
N LYS A 806 -40.93 -6.85 10.01
CA LYS A 806 -40.59 -5.58 9.34
C LYS A 806 -41.81 -4.86 8.75
N MET A 807 -42.91 -5.59 8.49
CA MET A 807 -44.14 -5.04 7.93
C MET A 807 -45.08 -4.42 9.00
N SER A 808 -44.72 -4.45 10.29
CA SER A 808 -45.55 -3.86 11.36
C SER A 808 -44.76 -3.14 12.49
N PRO A 809 -43.96 -2.09 12.20
CA PRO A 809 -43.05 -1.48 13.18
C PRO A 809 -43.74 -0.72 14.33
N GLY A 810 -44.93 -0.16 14.07
CA GLY A 810 -45.64 0.74 15.00
C GLY A 810 -46.55 0.06 16.02
N ALA A 811 -46.83 -1.23 15.87
CA ALA A 811 -47.73 -1.95 16.78
C ALA A 811 -47.06 -2.31 18.12
N ASN A 812 -45.74 -2.54 18.13
CA ASN A 812 -45.05 -3.19 19.24
C ASN A 812 -44.31 -2.24 20.21
N THR A 813 -44.40 -0.91 20.02
CA THR A 813 -43.69 0.10 20.84
C THR A 813 -44.59 1.16 21.48
N ALA A 814 -45.89 1.17 21.18
CA ALA A 814 -46.78 2.22 21.67
C ALA A 814 -47.33 1.89 23.06
N LYS A 815 -47.12 2.77 24.06
CA LYS A 815 -47.80 2.72 25.37
C LYS A 815 -49.28 3.12 25.30
N THR A 816 -49.73 3.62 24.15
CA THR A 816 -51.11 4.06 23.87
C THR A 816 -51.47 3.56 22.48
N THR A 817 -52.60 2.86 22.36
CA THR A 817 -53.00 2.27 21.09
C THR A 817 -53.67 3.32 20.20
N TYR A 818 -53.05 3.59 19.04
CA TYR A 818 -53.58 4.47 18.01
C TYR A 818 -54.24 3.59 16.92
N LEU A 819 -55.55 3.77 16.69
CA LEU A 819 -56.37 2.94 15.80
C LEU A 819 -56.02 3.18 14.32
N LEU A 820 -55.72 4.42 13.94
CA LEU A 820 -55.42 4.83 12.55
C LEU A 820 -53.94 4.76 12.19
N SER A 821 -53.10 4.18 13.05
CA SER A 821 -51.65 4.11 12.86
C SER A 821 -51.30 3.36 11.56
N GLY A 822 -50.57 4.01 10.66
CA GLY A 822 -50.21 3.49 9.33
C GLY A 822 -51.20 3.83 8.21
N MET A 823 -52.43 4.23 8.55
CA MET A 823 -53.49 4.60 7.59
C MET A 823 -53.66 6.12 7.43
N ILE A 824 -53.26 6.89 8.44
CA ILE A 824 -53.44 8.36 8.47
C ILE A 824 -52.29 9.12 7.79
N ARG A 825 -52.64 10.06 6.90
CA ARG A 825 -51.73 10.88 6.09
C ARG A 825 -52.08 12.36 6.16
N CYS A 826 -51.06 13.19 5.97
CA CYS A 826 -51.21 14.64 5.92
C CYS A 826 -51.62 15.09 4.51
N GLY A 827 -52.73 15.80 4.40
CA GLY A 827 -53.24 16.34 3.12
C GLY A 827 -52.37 17.43 2.49
N HIS A 828 -51.53 18.13 3.26
CA HIS A 828 -50.64 19.18 2.72
C HIS A 828 -49.32 18.66 2.12
N CYS A 829 -48.74 17.58 2.65
CA CYS A 829 -47.42 17.11 2.22
C CYS A 829 -47.36 15.61 1.89
N GLY A 830 -48.49 14.90 1.97
CA GLY A 830 -48.59 13.46 1.71
C GLY A 830 -47.91 12.54 2.74
N ALA A 831 -47.16 13.12 3.68
CA ALA A 831 -46.43 12.37 4.70
C ALA A 831 -47.35 11.65 5.68
N ILE A 832 -46.86 10.56 6.25
CA ILE A 832 -47.57 9.78 7.27
C ILE A 832 -47.71 10.62 8.55
N MET A 833 -48.87 10.54 9.21
CA MET A 833 -49.04 11.13 10.54
C MET A 833 -48.75 10.08 11.61
N THR A 834 -47.99 10.47 12.63
CA THR A 834 -47.52 9.60 13.71
C THR A 834 -48.19 9.98 15.03
N GLY A 835 -48.43 8.98 15.89
CA GLY A 835 -48.97 9.20 17.23
C GLY A 835 -47.97 9.97 18.10
N ASN A 836 -48.45 11.02 18.75
CA ASN A 836 -47.69 11.89 19.63
C ASN A 836 -48.39 11.95 21.00
N ARG A 837 -47.61 11.85 22.08
CA ARG A 837 -48.11 11.92 23.46
C ARG A 837 -47.38 13.05 24.19
N ARG A 838 -48.13 14.02 24.71
CA ARG A 838 -47.59 15.18 25.45
C ARG A 838 -48.25 15.29 26.82
N MET A 839 -47.46 15.48 27.86
CA MET A 839 -47.98 15.80 29.19
C MET A 839 -48.00 17.32 29.36
N ASN A 840 -49.12 17.89 29.83
CA ASN A 840 -49.13 19.29 30.21
C ASN A 840 -48.48 19.49 31.59
N GLY A 841 -48.22 20.75 31.94
CA GLY A 841 -47.67 21.12 33.26
C GLY A 841 -48.55 20.77 34.46
N LYS A 842 -49.78 20.28 34.23
CA LYS A 842 -50.73 19.80 35.26
C LYS A 842 -50.85 18.26 35.30
N GLY A 843 -50.00 17.53 34.57
CA GLY A 843 -49.96 16.05 34.57
C GLY A 843 -50.94 15.35 33.61
N TYR A 844 -51.80 16.08 32.89
CA TYR A 844 -52.71 15.47 31.91
C TYR A 844 -51.96 15.11 30.64
N THR A 845 -52.18 13.89 30.13
CA THR A 845 -51.58 13.46 28.86
C THR A 845 -52.53 13.63 27.68
N TYR A 846 -52.07 14.40 26.68
CA TYR A 846 -52.72 14.61 25.40
C TYR A 846 -52.10 13.69 24.36
N CYS A 847 -52.93 12.86 23.75
CA CYS A 847 -52.54 12.02 22.63
C CYS A 847 -53.09 12.64 21.34
N SER A 848 -52.25 12.80 20.33
CA SER A 848 -52.61 13.42 19.04
C SER A 848 -51.93 12.71 17.89
N TYR A 849 -52.45 12.87 16.68
CA TYR A 849 -51.74 12.56 15.44
C TYR A 849 -51.01 13.81 14.94
N ARG A 850 -49.73 13.66 14.62
CA ARG A 850 -48.85 14.72 14.15
C ARG A 850 -48.19 14.34 12.83
N CYS A 851 -48.17 15.26 11.87
CA CYS A 851 -47.41 15.11 10.63
C CYS A 851 -45.89 14.98 10.91
N GLN A 852 -45.25 13.97 10.31
CA GLN A 852 -43.82 13.70 10.51
C GLN A 852 -42.91 14.86 10.06
N HIS A 853 -43.24 15.56 8.96
CA HIS A 853 -42.48 16.72 8.47
C HIS A 853 -42.68 18.00 9.30
N LYS A 854 -43.46 17.96 10.39
CA LYS A 854 -43.59 19.09 11.31
C LYS A 854 -42.35 19.28 12.20
N GLN A 855 -41.48 18.28 12.30
CA GLN A 855 -40.18 18.39 12.99
C GLN A 855 -39.15 19.19 12.17
N SER A 856 -39.30 19.29 10.84
CA SER A 856 -38.39 20.02 9.93
C SER A 856 -38.95 21.38 9.47
N THR A 857 -39.97 21.93 10.15
CA THR A 857 -40.58 23.26 9.91
C THR A 857 -41.32 23.50 8.58
N GLU A 858 -41.52 22.50 7.72
CA GLU A 858 -42.08 22.71 6.36
C GLU A 858 -43.59 22.43 6.19
N CYS A 859 -44.30 21.95 7.22
CA CYS A 859 -45.72 21.58 7.09
C CYS A 859 -46.65 22.41 7.98
N ALA A 860 -47.60 23.11 7.36
CA ALA A 860 -48.61 23.96 8.02
C ALA A 860 -49.74 23.18 8.71
N ASN A 861 -49.83 21.85 8.52
CA ASN A 861 -50.95 21.07 9.02
C ASN A 861 -50.96 20.99 10.57
N LYS A 862 -52.15 21.15 11.18
CA LYS A 862 -52.31 21.15 12.63
C LYS A 862 -52.31 19.73 13.19
N GLU A 863 -51.94 19.61 14.46
CA GLU A 863 -52.05 18.32 15.17
C GLU A 863 -53.52 18.09 15.52
N ILE A 864 -53.98 16.86 15.31
CA ILE A 864 -55.37 16.48 15.55
C ILE A 864 -55.43 15.49 16.72
N ARG A 865 -56.40 15.70 17.61
CA ARG A 865 -56.64 14.83 18.77
C ARG A 865 -57.06 13.42 18.31
N HIS A 866 -56.44 12.37 18.85
CA HIS A 866 -56.66 11.01 18.37
C HIS A 866 -58.11 10.54 18.60
N ASP A 867 -58.69 10.86 19.75
CA ASP A 867 -60.04 10.51 20.15
C ASP A 867 -61.10 11.05 19.17
N ARG A 868 -60.88 12.26 18.65
CA ARG A 868 -61.83 12.91 17.74
C ARG A 868 -61.78 12.37 16.32
N ILE A 869 -60.58 12.11 15.82
CA ILE A 869 -60.42 11.57 14.46
C ILE A 869 -60.80 10.09 14.39
N GLU A 870 -60.52 9.33 15.46
CA GLU A 870 -60.88 7.91 15.55
C GLU A 870 -62.39 7.72 15.64
N GLU A 871 -63.09 8.49 16.49
CA GLU A 871 -64.55 8.47 16.57
C GLU A 871 -65.21 8.87 15.25
N TYR A 872 -64.67 9.87 14.55
CA TYR A 872 -65.17 10.27 13.23
C TYR A 872 -65.04 9.16 12.19
N VAL A 873 -63.91 8.45 12.14
CA VAL A 873 -63.71 7.33 11.20
C VAL A 873 -64.69 6.21 11.52
N LEU A 874 -64.93 5.91 12.80
CA LEU A 874 -65.92 4.91 13.21
C LEU A 874 -67.35 5.30 12.76
N GLN A 875 -67.75 6.55 12.94
CA GLN A 875 -69.05 7.06 12.46
C GLN A 875 -69.20 6.97 10.93
N VAL A 876 -68.12 7.25 10.18
CA VAL A 876 -68.13 7.13 8.71
C VAL A 876 -68.33 5.68 8.28
N LEU A 877 -67.72 4.72 8.98
CA LEU A 877 -67.92 3.29 8.72
C LEU A 877 -69.37 2.88 9.00
N GLU A 878 -69.92 3.29 10.14
CA GLU A 878 -71.33 3.03 10.53
C GLU A 878 -72.33 3.56 9.48
N GLN A 879 -72.13 4.79 9.01
CA GLN A 879 -73.07 5.44 8.09
C GLN A 879 -72.96 5.01 6.63
N ASN A 880 -71.77 4.61 6.16
CA ASN A 880 -71.53 4.33 4.73
C ASN A 880 -71.40 2.85 4.39
N ILE A 881 -71.12 1.98 5.38
CA ILE A 881 -71.00 0.54 5.17
C ILE A 881 -72.15 -0.21 5.83
N PHE A 882 -72.54 0.14 7.06
CA PHE A 882 -73.48 -0.65 7.87
C PHE A 882 -74.92 -0.13 7.87
N ASN A 883 -75.26 0.79 6.97
CA ASN A 883 -76.64 1.25 6.83
C ASN A 883 -77.43 0.26 5.95
N GLU A 884 -78.47 -0.37 6.52
CA GLU A 884 -79.32 -1.37 5.85
C GLU A 884 -79.89 -0.85 4.50
N ASP A 885 -80.14 0.46 4.40
CA ASP A 885 -80.68 1.08 3.18
C ASP A 885 -79.69 1.14 2.00
N TYR A 886 -78.37 1.05 2.25
CA TYR A 886 -77.31 1.24 1.23
C TYR A 886 -76.72 -0.08 0.70
N ILE A 887 -77.06 -1.22 1.31
CA ILE A 887 -76.58 -2.54 0.89
C ILE A 887 -76.98 -2.89 -0.56
N PRO A 888 -78.21 -2.59 -1.04
CA PRO A 888 -78.60 -2.89 -2.42
C PRO A 888 -77.78 -2.13 -3.48
N ASP A 889 -77.43 -0.87 -3.21
CA ASP A 889 -76.66 -0.02 -4.12
C ASP A 889 -75.22 -0.54 -4.27
N ILE A 890 -74.61 -1.00 -3.17
CA ILE A 890 -73.28 -1.60 -3.17
C ILE A 890 -73.25 -2.88 -4.03
N ILE A 891 -74.30 -3.72 -3.95
CA ILE A 891 -74.41 -4.94 -4.75
C ILE A 891 -74.53 -4.62 -6.24
N ALA A 892 -75.32 -3.58 -6.59
CA ALA A 892 -75.46 -3.14 -7.98
C ALA A 892 -74.12 -2.65 -8.56
N GLU A 893 -73.36 -1.85 -7.81
CA GLU A 893 -72.07 -1.30 -8.23
C GLU A 893 -71.00 -2.41 -8.43
N ILE A 894 -71.02 -3.46 -7.61
CA ILE A 894 -70.12 -4.61 -7.73
C ILE A 894 -70.43 -5.43 -8.99
N LYS A 895 -71.73 -5.67 -9.27
CA LYS A 895 -72.16 -6.38 -10.48
C LYS A 895 -71.73 -5.64 -11.75
N GLU A 896 -71.83 -4.32 -11.75
CA GLU A 896 -71.40 -3.49 -12.89
C GLU A 896 -69.89 -3.56 -13.12
N GLN A 897 -69.08 -3.46 -12.06
CA GLN A 897 -67.61 -3.54 -12.17
C GLN A 897 -67.13 -4.92 -12.65
N ALA A 898 -67.79 -6.00 -12.23
CA ALA A 898 -67.47 -7.35 -12.70
C ALA A 898 -67.72 -7.53 -14.19
N VAL A 899 -68.83 -7.00 -14.71
CA VAL A 899 -69.17 -7.04 -16.14
C VAL A 899 -68.16 -6.26 -16.98
N GLN A 900 -67.75 -5.07 -16.52
CA GLN A 900 -66.74 -4.25 -17.21
C GLN A 900 -65.38 -4.96 -17.25
N HIS A 901 -64.95 -5.56 -16.14
CA HIS A 901 -63.70 -6.31 -16.07
C HIS A 901 -63.70 -7.54 -17.00
N ASN A 902 -64.76 -8.35 -16.97
CA ASN A 902 -64.87 -9.54 -17.83
C ASN A 902 -64.84 -9.16 -19.31
N THR A 903 -65.50 -8.06 -19.69
CA THR A 903 -65.45 -7.53 -21.06
C THR A 903 -64.03 -7.13 -21.47
N SER A 904 -63.26 -6.50 -20.57
CA SER A 904 -61.85 -6.15 -20.82
C SER A 904 -60.94 -7.38 -20.96
N VAL A 905 -61.14 -8.41 -20.12
CA VAL A 905 -60.36 -9.65 -20.15
C VAL A 905 -60.60 -10.41 -21.46
N ILE A 906 -61.85 -10.53 -21.89
CA ILE A 906 -62.21 -11.18 -23.17
C ILE A 906 -61.52 -10.49 -24.36
N LYS A 907 -61.47 -9.15 -24.35
CA LYS A 907 -60.80 -8.37 -25.38
C LYS A 907 -59.28 -8.59 -25.39
N GLU A 908 -58.64 -8.59 -24.22
CA GLU A 908 -57.19 -8.84 -24.10
C GLU A 908 -56.82 -10.27 -24.54
N LEU A 909 -57.65 -11.26 -24.23
CA LEU A 909 -57.48 -12.65 -24.69
C LEU A 909 -57.56 -12.76 -26.21
N ALA A 910 -58.50 -12.05 -26.85
CA ALA A 910 -58.62 -12.01 -28.30
C ALA A 910 -57.37 -11.39 -28.96
N ASP A 911 -56.88 -10.25 -28.45
CA ASP A 911 -55.70 -9.57 -28.97
C ASP A 911 -54.42 -10.42 -28.84
N LEU A 912 -54.24 -11.10 -27.70
CA LEU A 912 -53.10 -12.00 -27.47
C LEU A 912 -53.12 -13.21 -28.41
N THR A 913 -54.31 -13.72 -28.73
CA THR A 913 -54.47 -14.85 -29.66
C THR A 913 -54.03 -14.45 -31.07
N ILE A 914 -54.47 -13.30 -31.55
CA ILE A 914 -54.05 -12.74 -32.85
C ILE A 914 -52.54 -12.52 -32.90
N LYS A 915 -51.96 -12.01 -31.81
CA LYS A 915 -50.51 -11.77 -31.71
C LYS A 915 -49.71 -13.08 -31.78
N LEU A 916 -50.17 -14.14 -31.11
CA LEU A 916 -49.54 -15.46 -31.14
C LEU A 916 -49.54 -16.08 -32.55
N GLU A 917 -50.65 -15.96 -33.28
CA GLU A 917 -50.71 -16.46 -34.66
C GLU A 917 -49.73 -15.73 -35.58
N ARG A 918 -49.60 -14.41 -35.45
CA ARG A 918 -48.61 -13.62 -36.20
C ARG A 918 -47.18 -14.05 -35.91
N ILE A 919 -46.84 -14.26 -34.64
CA ILE A 919 -45.51 -14.71 -34.22
C ILE A 919 -45.21 -16.10 -34.77
N LYS A 920 -46.16 -17.05 -34.66
CA LYS A 920 -46.01 -18.41 -35.21
C LYS A 920 -45.80 -18.41 -36.72
N THR A 921 -46.55 -17.59 -37.44
CA THR A 921 -46.44 -17.44 -38.89
C THR A 921 -45.07 -16.87 -39.27
N ARG A 922 -44.62 -15.81 -38.61
CA ARG A 922 -43.31 -15.19 -38.86
C ARG A 922 -42.16 -16.15 -38.56
N ARG A 923 -42.25 -16.92 -37.46
CA ARG A 923 -41.27 -17.97 -37.12
C ARG A 923 -41.21 -19.05 -38.19
N LYS A 924 -42.37 -19.50 -38.71
CA LYS A 924 -42.44 -20.47 -39.82
C LYS A 924 -41.78 -19.93 -41.09
N ASN A 925 -42.03 -18.66 -41.44
CA ASN A 925 -41.45 -18.05 -42.63
C ASN A 925 -39.91 -17.92 -42.54
N ILE A 926 -39.38 -17.56 -41.37
CA ILE A 926 -37.92 -17.49 -41.16
C ILE A 926 -37.30 -18.89 -41.18
N LEU A 927 -37.96 -19.90 -40.59
CA LEU A 927 -37.48 -21.29 -40.66
C LEU A 927 -37.42 -21.80 -42.11
N ASN A 928 -38.41 -21.44 -42.93
CA ASN A 928 -38.38 -21.76 -44.36
C ASN A 928 -37.25 -21.03 -45.09
N ALA A 929 -37.03 -19.74 -44.83
CA ALA A 929 -35.93 -18.98 -45.43
C ALA A 929 -34.53 -19.53 -45.06
N ILE A 930 -34.37 -20.05 -43.84
CA ILE A 930 -33.15 -20.75 -43.39
C ILE A 930 -33.00 -22.09 -44.12
N ALA A 931 -34.10 -22.84 -44.32
CA ALA A 931 -34.08 -24.10 -45.05
C ALA A 931 -33.72 -23.91 -46.54
N ASP A 932 -34.07 -22.76 -47.11
CA ASP A 932 -33.74 -22.38 -48.49
C ASP A 932 -32.28 -21.88 -48.67
N GLY A 933 -31.44 -21.96 -47.63
CA GLY A 933 -29.99 -21.73 -47.71
C GLY A 933 -29.55 -20.26 -47.65
N ILE A 934 -30.45 -19.33 -47.31
CA ILE A 934 -30.13 -17.92 -47.09
C ILE A 934 -29.72 -17.74 -45.63
N ALA A 935 -28.44 -17.93 -45.30
CA ALA A 935 -27.95 -17.88 -43.93
C ALA A 935 -27.07 -16.64 -43.66
N GLU A 936 -27.62 -15.67 -42.91
CA GLU A 936 -26.89 -14.63 -42.17
C GLU A 936 -27.12 -14.81 -40.66
N ASP A 937 -26.14 -14.41 -39.82
CA ASP A 937 -26.18 -14.55 -38.36
C ASP A 937 -27.38 -13.81 -37.71
N ASP A 938 -27.90 -12.77 -38.36
CA ASP A 938 -29.06 -11.98 -37.91
C ASP A 938 -30.35 -12.82 -37.79
N CYS A 939 -30.48 -13.90 -38.57
CA CYS A 939 -31.67 -14.77 -38.53
C CYS A 939 -31.79 -15.56 -37.22
N LYS A 940 -30.66 -15.90 -36.56
CA LYS A 940 -30.67 -16.63 -35.28
C LYS A 940 -31.15 -15.74 -34.13
N GLU A 941 -30.77 -14.47 -34.14
CA GLU A 941 -31.15 -13.52 -33.10
C GLU A 941 -32.66 -13.22 -33.15
N ILE A 942 -33.21 -12.96 -34.34
CA ILE A 942 -34.65 -12.75 -34.55
C ILE A 942 -35.46 -13.98 -34.13
N LEU A 943 -34.96 -15.19 -34.41
CA LEU A 943 -35.66 -16.43 -34.06
C LEU A 943 -35.65 -16.69 -32.54
N SER A 944 -34.60 -16.26 -31.84
CA SER A 944 -34.54 -16.28 -30.37
C SER A 944 -35.55 -15.31 -29.76
N GLN A 945 -35.64 -14.08 -30.28
CA GLN A 945 -36.59 -13.07 -29.83
C GLN A 945 -38.05 -13.53 -30.03
N LEU A 946 -38.39 -14.08 -31.20
CA LEU A 946 -39.74 -14.57 -31.47
C LEU A 946 -40.16 -15.74 -30.55
N LYS A 947 -39.22 -16.61 -30.15
CA LYS A 947 -39.50 -17.68 -29.17
C LYS A 947 -39.78 -17.12 -27.77
N ALA A 948 -39.04 -16.10 -27.35
CA ALA A 948 -39.27 -15.43 -26.07
C ALA A 948 -40.63 -14.73 -26.04
N ASP A 949 -40.98 -14.03 -27.12
CA ASP A 949 -42.27 -13.34 -27.27
C ASP A 949 -43.45 -14.33 -27.25
N GLU A 950 -43.33 -15.46 -27.95
CA GLU A 950 -44.33 -16.53 -27.94
C GLU A 950 -44.56 -17.09 -26.53
N TYR A 951 -43.48 -17.38 -25.79
CA TYR A 951 -43.57 -17.87 -24.42
C TYR A 951 -44.25 -16.86 -23.49
N SER A 952 -43.92 -15.57 -23.60
CA SER A 952 -44.52 -14.52 -22.78
C SER A 952 -46.03 -14.36 -23.03
N CYS A 953 -46.45 -14.43 -24.29
CA CYS A 953 -47.85 -14.32 -24.68
C CYS A 953 -48.67 -15.53 -24.20
N ILE A 954 -48.14 -16.76 -24.33
CA ILE A 954 -48.80 -17.99 -23.82
C ILE A 954 -48.96 -17.94 -22.31
N LYS A 955 -47.92 -17.46 -21.58
CA LYS A 955 -47.97 -17.34 -20.13
C LYS A 955 -49.07 -16.35 -19.68
N ARG A 956 -49.19 -15.21 -20.36
CA ARG A 956 -50.24 -14.20 -20.08
C ARG A 956 -51.63 -14.72 -20.41
N GLN A 957 -51.80 -15.43 -21.52
CA GLN A 957 -53.08 -16.04 -21.92
C GLN A 957 -53.57 -17.06 -20.89
N LYS A 958 -52.68 -17.94 -20.41
CA LYS A 958 -53.03 -18.93 -19.35
C LYS A 958 -53.44 -18.28 -18.03
N ALA A 959 -52.84 -17.15 -17.67
CA ALA A 959 -53.18 -16.45 -16.44
C ALA A 959 -54.58 -15.79 -16.50
N LEU A 960 -54.96 -15.29 -17.67
CA LEU A 960 -56.26 -14.64 -17.91
C LEU A 960 -57.41 -15.64 -18.11
N SER A 961 -57.14 -16.85 -18.61
CA SER A 961 -58.16 -17.89 -18.83
C SER A 961 -58.64 -18.59 -17.55
N THR A 962 -57.95 -18.39 -16.43
CA THR A 962 -58.30 -18.96 -15.11
C THR A 962 -59.27 -18.09 -14.30
N THR A 963 -59.70 -16.94 -14.84
CA THR A 963 -60.41 -15.87 -14.11
C THR A 963 -61.88 -15.74 -14.54
N GLU A 964 -62.57 -16.86 -14.81
CA GLU A 964 -64.03 -16.88 -14.94
C GLU A 964 -64.65 -17.23 -13.59
N THR A 965 -65.22 -16.23 -12.91
CA THR A 965 -66.04 -16.43 -11.71
C THR A 965 -67.39 -15.77 -11.94
N ASP A 966 -68.45 -16.58 -12.05
CA ASP A 966 -69.83 -16.11 -11.95
C ASP A 966 -70.06 -15.57 -10.53
N ILE A 967 -70.54 -14.33 -10.43
CA ILE A 967 -70.83 -13.68 -9.15
C ILE A 967 -72.32 -13.85 -8.85
N ASP A 968 -72.66 -14.88 -8.09
CA ASP A 968 -74.00 -15.08 -7.55
C ASP A 968 -74.02 -14.67 -6.07
N ILE A 969 -74.34 -13.39 -5.80
CA ILE A 969 -74.39 -12.83 -4.44
C ILE A 969 -75.87 -12.64 -4.04
N SER A 970 -76.29 -13.38 -3.01
CA SER A 970 -77.58 -13.26 -2.33
C SER A 970 -77.60 -12.06 -1.38
N THR A 971 -78.67 -11.25 -1.43
CA THR A 971 -78.85 -10.08 -0.55
C THR A 971 -78.95 -10.45 0.93
N ALA A 972 -79.54 -11.61 1.26
CA ALA A 972 -79.76 -12.05 2.64
C ALA A 972 -78.47 -12.48 3.36
N GLU A 973 -77.54 -13.11 2.64
CA GLU A 973 -76.30 -13.65 3.19
C GLU A 973 -75.27 -12.56 3.51
N LEU A 974 -75.33 -11.44 2.78
CA LEU A 974 -74.56 -10.22 3.07
C LEU A 974 -75.09 -9.48 4.30
N THR A 975 -76.41 -9.39 4.46
CA THR A 975 -77.01 -8.71 5.63
C THR A 975 -76.63 -9.42 6.92
N GLU A 976 -76.71 -10.75 6.97
CA GLU A 976 -76.34 -11.56 8.15
C GLU A 976 -74.87 -11.38 8.55
N ARG A 977 -73.94 -11.44 7.58
CA ARG A 977 -72.51 -11.21 7.83
C ARG A 977 -72.18 -9.79 8.27
N MET A 978 -72.94 -8.79 7.83
CA MET A 978 -72.74 -7.39 8.23
C MET A 978 -73.30 -7.08 9.62
N SER A 979 -74.36 -7.78 10.05
CA SER A 979 -74.91 -7.68 11.41
C SER A 979 -73.94 -8.19 12.48
N ASP A 980 -73.25 -9.31 12.25
CA ASP A 980 -72.23 -9.85 13.17
C ASP A 980 -71.02 -8.92 13.35
N LEU A 981 -70.73 -8.06 12.36
CA LEU A 981 -69.62 -7.12 12.37
C LEU A 981 -69.91 -5.84 13.16
N SER A 982 -71.19 -5.47 13.32
CA SER A 982 -71.63 -4.31 14.10
C SER A 982 -71.36 -4.46 15.61
N ILE A 983 -71.31 -5.70 16.10
CA ILE A 983 -71.08 -6.06 17.51
C ILE A 983 -69.69 -5.62 17.98
N TYR A 984 -68.67 -5.76 17.13
CA TYR A 984 -67.28 -5.39 17.44
C TYR A 984 -67.05 -3.87 17.57
N ILE A 985 -67.94 -3.05 16.99
CA ILE A 985 -67.90 -1.59 17.13
C ILE A 985 -68.49 -1.17 18.49
N TYR A 986 -69.54 -1.87 18.95
CA TYR A 986 -70.23 -1.58 20.22
C TYR A 986 -69.45 -2.00 21.47
N GLU A 987 -68.69 -3.10 21.42
CA GLU A 987 -67.95 -3.62 22.59
C GLU A 987 -66.63 -2.88 22.92
N ARG A 988 -66.19 -1.92 22.08
CA ARG A 988 -64.98 -1.08 22.28
C ARG A 988 -63.69 -1.86 22.62
N ASN A 989 -63.53 -3.09 22.11
CA ASN A 989 -62.29 -3.86 22.27
C ASN A 989 -61.19 -3.34 21.33
N ILE A 990 -60.27 -2.53 21.86
CA ILE A 990 -59.29 -1.72 21.10
C ILE A 990 -58.43 -2.52 20.08
N PRO A 991 -57.91 -3.73 20.38
CA PRO A 991 -57.13 -4.53 19.42
C PRO A 991 -57.97 -5.05 18.24
N GLU A 992 -59.20 -5.45 18.51
CA GLU A 992 -60.14 -5.95 17.51
C GLU A 992 -60.66 -4.82 16.63
N CYS A 993 -61.01 -3.66 17.22
CA CYS A 993 -61.37 -2.46 16.46
C CYS A 993 -60.25 -2.02 15.50
N LYS A 994 -58.99 -2.16 15.90
CA LYS A 994 -57.85 -1.81 15.02
C LYS A 994 -57.71 -2.76 13.84
N LYS A 995 -57.86 -4.07 14.08
CA LYS A 995 -57.85 -5.09 13.02
C LYS A 995 -59.01 -4.85 12.04
N PHE A 996 -60.18 -4.56 12.59
CA PHE A 996 -61.39 -4.24 11.85
C PHE A 996 -61.23 -2.97 10.99
N ILE A 997 -60.80 -1.85 11.56
CA ILE A 997 -60.55 -0.61 10.78
C ILE A 997 -59.54 -0.87 9.66
N GLY A 998 -58.50 -1.69 9.90
CA GLY A 998 -57.50 -2.03 8.88
C GLY A 998 -58.05 -2.84 7.69
N GLN A 999 -59.18 -3.54 7.84
CA GLN A 999 -59.82 -4.27 6.75
C GLN A 999 -60.66 -3.36 5.85
N TYR A 1000 -61.32 -2.35 6.43
CA TYR A 1000 -62.28 -1.50 5.71
C TYR A 1000 -61.77 -0.10 5.37
N VAL A 1001 -60.72 0.41 6.03
CA VAL A 1001 -60.19 1.75 5.79
C VAL A 1001 -58.85 1.66 5.06
N LYS A 1002 -58.83 2.11 3.81
CA LYS A 1002 -57.62 2.14 2.96
C LYS A 1002 -56.69 3.30 3.33
N SER A 1003 -57.26 4.49 3.56
CA SER A 1003 -56.48 5.67 3.95
C SER A 1003 -57.34 6.75 4.57
N VAL A 1004 -56.77 7.49 5.53
CA VAL A 1004 -57.38 8.70 6.11
C VAL A 1004 -56.47 9.88 5.81
N VAL A 1005 -56.95 10.88 5.06
CA VAL A 1005 -56.18 12.08 4.71
C VAL A 1005 -56.73 13.27 5.49
N VAL A 1006 -55.88 13.89 6.31
CA VAL A 1006 -56.25 15.02 7.17
C VAL A 1006 -55.69 16.32 6.59
N TYR A 1007 -56.57 17.25 6.23
CA TYR A 1007 -56.25 18.62 5.85
C TYR A 1007 -56.51 19.57 7.04
N ASP A 1008 -56.17 20.85 6.88
CA ASP A 1008 -56.45 21.90 7.86
C ASP A 1008 -57.95 22.12 8.13
N THR A 1009 -58.79 21.84 7.14
CA THR A 1009 -60.23 22.20 7.09
C THR A 1009 -61.14 21.02 6.76
N LYS A 1010 -60.60 19.83 6.45
CA LYS A 1010 -61.39 18.64 6.11
C LYS A 1010 -60.65 17.34 6.41
N VAL A 1011 -61.40 16.25 6.57
CA VAL A 1011 -60.88 14.89 6.63
C VAL A 1011 -61.53 14.08 5.52
N GLU A 1012 -60.71 13.38 4.75
CA GLU A 1012 -61.13 12.43 3.74
C GLU A 1012 -60.81 11.02 4.21
N VAL A 1013 -61.82 10.15 4.22
CA VAL A 1013 -61.68 8.74 4.57
C VAL A 1013 -61.96 7.93 3.32
N THR A 1014 -60.98 7.15 2.90
CA THR A 1014 -61.12 6.20 1.80
C THR A 1014 -61.38 4.82 2.40
N VAL A 1015 -62.56 4.31 2.11
CA VAL A 1015 -63.05 3.00 2.55
C VAL A 1015 -62.91 2.00 1.40
N THR A 1016 -62.55 0.76 1.73
CA THR A 1016 -62.52 -0.35 0.79
C THR A 1016 -63.32 -1.51 1.37
N ILE A 1017 -64.17 -2.13 0.54
CA ILE A 1017 -64.89 -3.34 0.90
C ILE A 1017 -64.05 -4.54 0.42
N PRO A 1018 -63.53 -5.38 1.32
CA PRO A 1018 -62.70 -6.53 0.95
C PRO A 1018 -63.55 -7.65 0.31
N SER A 1019 -62.93 -8.37 -0.63
CA SER A 1019 -63.48 -9.50 -1.40
C SER A 1019 -64.04 -10.64 -0.55
N GLU A 1020 -63.52 -10.80 0.67
CA GLU A 1020 -63.92 -11.83 1.63
C GLU A 1020 -65.37 -11.69 2.11
N LEU A 1021 -65.93 -10.46 2.14
CA LEU A 1021 -67.36 -10.26 2.41
C LEU A 1021 -68.23 -10.58 1.20
N LEU A 1022 -67.67 -10.53 0.00
CA LEU A 1022 -68.38 -10.66 -1.28
C LEU A 1022 -68.33 -12.09 -1.84
N CYS A 1023 -68.36 -13.08 -0.93
CA CYS A 1023 -68.35 -14.51 -1.26
C CYS A 1023 -67.24 -14.93 -2.25
N GLY A 1024 -66.05 -14.36 -2.12
CA GLY A 1024 -64.87 -14.76 -2.89
C GLY A 1024 -64.74 -14.13 -4.28
N CYS A 1025 -65.48 -13.06 -4.57
CA CYS A 1025 -65.23 -12.28 -5.79
C CYS A 1025 -63.89 -11.53 -5.68
N GLU A 1026 -63.03 -11.54 -6.71
CA GLU A 1026 -61.71 -10.86 -6.68
C GLU A 1026 -61.80 -9.31 -6.68
N TYR A 1027 -63.00 -8.75 -6.54
CA TYR A 1027 -63.27 -7.33 -6.72
C TYR A 1027 -63.31 -6.60 -5.37
N SER A 1028 -62.61 -5.46 -5.29
CA SER A 1028 -62.61 -4.59 -4.10
C SER A 1028 -63.23 -3.23 -4.44
N LEU A 1029 -64.35 -2.88 -3.80
CA LEU A 1029 -65.00 -1.57 -4.02
C LEU A 1029 -64.28 -0.51 -3.18
N THR A 1030 -63.89 0.62 -3.77
CA THR A 1030 -63.22 1.72 -3.04
C THR A 1030 -64.04 3.01 -3.14
N ARG A 1031 -64.45 3.59 -2.01
CA ARG A 1031 -65.22 4.83 -1.94
C ARG A 1031 -64.52 5.86 -1.07
N SER A 1032 -64.47 7.12 -1.52
CA SER A 1032 -63.92 8.23 -0.74
C SER A 1032 -65.04 9.09 -0.18
N VAL A 1033 -65.09 9.24 1.14
CA VAL A 1033 -66.08 10.04 1.86
C VAL A 1033 -65.36 11.19 2.58
N GLY A 1034 -65.76 12.43 2.30
CA GLY A 1034 -65.13 13.63 2.86
C GLY A 1034 -66.11 14.51 3.63
N ARG A 1035 -65.69 15.08 4.76
CA ARG A 1035 -66.47 16.08 5.53
C ARG A 1035 -65.62 17.31 5.83
N LYS A 1036 -66.19 18.50 5.64
CA LYS A 1036 -65.59 19.79 6.05
C LYS A 1036 -65.71 19.95 7.58
N PHE A 1037 -64.66 20.43 8.23
CA PHE A 1037 -64.68 20.78 9.65
C PHE A 1037 -65.65 21.93 9.92
N LEU A 1038 -66.51 21.78 10.93
CA LEU A 1038 -67.04 22.90 11.71
C LEU A 1038 -65.93 23.41 12.65
N PRO A 1039 -65.80 24.72 12.89
CA PRO A 1039 -64.66 25.28 13.62
C PRO A 1039 -64.64 24.75 15.06
N MET A 1040 -63.59 24.02 15.44
CA MET A 1040 -63.38 23.69 16.85
C MET A 1040 -62.83 24.91 17.59
N PRO A 1041 -63.43 25.32 18.73
CA PRO A 1041 -62.87 26.36 19.58
C PRO A 1041 -61.53 25.89 20.17
N ARG A 1042 -60.66 26.88 20.44
CA ARG A 1042 -59.26 26.73 20.87
C ARG A 1042 -59.04 25.77 22.03
#